data_AF-A0A2N9NGE1-F1
#
_entry.id   AF-A0A2N9NGE1-F1
#
_cell.length_a   1.000
_cell.length_b   1.000
_cell.length_c   1.000
_cell.angle_alpha   90.00
_cell.angle_beta   90.00
_cell.angle_gamma   90.00
#
_symmetry.space_group_name_H-M   'P 1'
#
loop_
_entity.id
_entity.type
_entity.pdbx_description
1 polymer ?
#
loop_
_entity_poly.entity_id
_entity_poly.type
_entity_poly.pdbx_seq_one_letter_code
_entity_poly.pdbx_strand_id
1 'polypeptide(L)'
;MLLALSPSEMWIKLSRAGVGLSCAVAALLPVSLQAQANMRRDGPLTLIQPSDDTKGFYSATIDPINGFAYFAAKYVYKVNLTTPLPTQVGAGVSLGRLSFSGAMDSSAGCLYFGVGSSIYQVLANGTNAPSLGAIMSTPFGGSPYLTQMLIDTSDPANHYLYAMTETGGTSSTLYKIALNMFPNASSIVGSASTTGSQPALGYGVIDVTNHCAYYGTFIPTVQPPYVAKFWLGAGANGPANYGGVSLDNHTNRSVGGIVLDIGNGYGYCASDGNDLNFGHGRVYKWGLNGTNAPTLVSYTDMRTNEGYCHVAVIKPDRGLLYFSGDLSYPAYVYRYWLPPGTNAPVETGNIPLLASTNTVVPAWGYNPTNQSNWGEVFARSIVYDPVRDFAYIGRDCADGQTQPYTDQIVKVALDREEMMVALTKDMANTNNTIPYSESFESYINGFSVVGANGWYGEDTQMGVVTTNNYASTFIGAFPIPGPHQLVLQVDGAVTNRFSPATNANVWVDVIVQARYWTDPLMLTLSNTPFALCVTTNGHLAVWNCTNPPATGNGWTELLDTIITSNQFIRVTVEAAYNRDANGFFYYRTWVNGEPSTSPRTWYATADTNQNYFGDLLAQGHFVLDDLVVTLPSVTITHIAREAAGNVELQCRGMPGMPHRVWSTTNPSAPASWQLVSRNQAAGDGSWQFTDTNTGFFPSRFYRASLP
;
A
#
# COMPACT_ATOMS: atom_id res chain seq x y z
N MET A 1 -24.95 38.73 12.39
CA MET A 1 -24.41 39.25 13.66
C MET A 1 -24.07 38.05 14.53
N LEU A 2 -22.80 38.03 14.98
CA LEU A 2 -22.02 37.14 15.86
C LEU A 2 -22.66 36.07 16.79
N LEU A 3 -21.80 35.05 17.04
CA LEU A 3 -21.58 34.18 18.24
C LEU A 3 -22.53 32.97 18.41
N ALA A 4 -22.12 31.69 18.46
CA ALA A 4 -20.98 30.92 19.00
C ALA A 4 -21.10 30.44 20.47
N LEU A 5 -20.86 29.12 20.64
CA LEU A 5 -20.44 28.31 21.80
C LEU A 5 -21.45 27.39 22.54
N SER A 6 -20.91 26.20 22.89
CA SER A 6 -21.45 24.90 23.39
C SER A 6 -21.81 24.90 24.91
N PRO A 7 -22.27 23.81 25.61
CA PRO A 7 -21.68 22.43 25.71
C PRO A 7 -22.63 21.20 26.01
N SER A 8 -22.04 19.98 25.95
CA SER A 8 -22.23 18.74 26.77
C SER A 8 -23.57 17.95 26.86
N GLU A 9 -23.46 16.65 26.51
CA GLU A 9 -24.12 15.40 26.96
C GLU A 9 -25.52 15.36 27.63
N MET A 10 -26.43 14.51 27.10
CA MET A 10 -27.43 13.75 27.87
C MET A 10 -28.01 12.54 27.08
N TRP A 11 -28.00 11.34 27.67
CA TRP A 11 -28.64 10.11 27.17
C TRP A 11 -30.06 9.94 27.74
N ILE A 12 -31.06 9.48 26.95
CA ILE A 12 -32.22 8.70 27.46
C ILE A 12 -32.65 7.59 26.48
N LYS A 13 -32.85 6.41 27.07
CA LYS A 13 -33.23 5.08 26.56
C LYS A 13 -34.70 4.79 26.92
N LEU A 14 -35.48 4.11 26.05
CA LEU A 14 -36.15 2.82 26.35
C LEU A 14 -37.21 2.38 25.33
N SER A 15 -37.23 1.06 25.19
CA SER A 15 -38.04 0.21 24.33
C SER A 15 -39.06 -0.63 25.12
N ARG A 16 -40.19 -0.97 24.47
CA ARG A 16 -41.07 -2.17 24.52
C ARG A 16 -42.50 -1.74 24.13
N ALA A 17 -43.35 -2.48 23.41
CA ALA A 17 -43.45 -3.86 22.92
C ALA A 17 -44.35 -3.83 21.65
N GLY A 18 -44.49 -4.84 20.77
CA GLY A 18 -43.99 -6.20 20.75
C GLY A 18 -44.39 -6.92 19.45
N VAL A 19 -43.91 -8.18 19.37
CA VAL A 19 -44.34 -9.32 18.54
C VAL A 19 -44.27 -9.13 17.01
N GLY A 20 -43.47 -9.85 16.25
CA GLY A 20 -42.57 -10.97 16.51
C GLY A 20 -42.25 -11.62 15.16
N LEU A 21 -41.01 -12.05 14.95
CA LEU A 21 -40.64 -13.15 14.05
C LEU A 21 -39.14 -13.41 14.23
N SER A 22 -38.81 -14.69 14.24
CA SER A 22 -37.49 -15.28 14.48
C SER A 22 -36.36 -14.59 13.70
N CYS A 23 -35.46 -13.90 14.41
CA CYS A 23 -34.11 -13.67 13.92
C CYS A 23 -33.24 -14.83 14.40
N ALA A 24 -32.80 -15.65 13.45
CA ALA A 24 -31.63 -16.50 13.62
C ALA A 24 -30.48 -15.61 14.11
N VAL A 25 -29.82 -16.05 15.19
CA VAL A 25 -28.52 -15.53 15.59
C VAL A 25 -27.57 -15.84 14.44
N ALA A 26 -27.37 -14.87 13.55
CA ALA A 26 -26.26 -14.90 12.63
C ALA A 26 -24.99 -14.83 13.49
N ALA A 27 -24.28 -15.94 13.57
CA ALA A 27 -22.89 -15.94 13.97
C ALA A 27 -22.15 -15.04 12.98
N LEU A 28 -21.94 -13.78 13.36
CA LEU A 28 -20.93 -12.93 12.77
C LEU A 28 -19.61 -13.66 12.97
N LEU A 29 -19.11 -14.31 11.92
CA LEU A 29 -17.70 -14.62 11.83
C LEU A 29 -16.98 -13.26 11.88
N PRO A 30 -16.14 -13.00 12.89
CA PRO A 30 -15.27 -11.86 12.83
C PRO A 30 -14.26 -12.17 11.73
N VAL A 31 -14.41 -11.54 10.56
CA VAL A 31 -13.21 -11.20 9.81
C VAL A 31 -12.50 -10.22 10.72
N SER A 32 -11.43 -10.65 11.39
CA SER A 32 -10.59 -9.76 12.18
C SER A 32 -9.83 -8.84 11.22
N LEU A 33 -10.52 -7.87 10.65
CA LEU A 33 -9.92 -6.65 10.15
C LEU A 33 -9.59 -5.84 11.41
N GLN A 34 -8.49 -6.19 12.09
CA GLN A 34 -7.71 -5.11 12.68
C GLN A 34 -7.30 -4.25 11.49
N ALA A 35 -7.61 -2.96 11.52
CA ALA A 35 -7.14 -1.96 10.58
C ALA A 35 -5.60 -1.96 10.56
N GLN A 36 -5.02 -2.94 9.88
CA GLN A 36 -3.63 -2.93 9.47
C GLN A 36 -3.61 -1.88 8.37
N ALA A 37 -3.13 -0.68 8.70
CA ALA A 37 -2.70 0.26 7.67
C ALA A 37 -1.94 -0.53 6.62
N ASN A 38 -2.42 -0.55 5.35
CA ASN A 38 -2.19 -1.44 4.18
C ASN A 38 -0.81 -2.12 4.01
N MET A 39 -0.21 -2.55 5.11
CA MET A 39 1.08 -3.17 5.26
C MET A 39 0.81 -4.64 5.51
N ARG A 40 1.59 -5.50 4.87
CA ARG A 40 1.44 -6.94 4.99
C ARG A 40 2.81 -7.58 5.15
N ARG A 41 2.93 -8.48 6.12
CA ARG A 41 4.07 -9.37 6.25
C ARG A 41 3.90 -10.54 5.28
N ASP A 42 4.72 -10.59 4.24
CA ASP A 42 4.65 -11.65 3.22
C ASP A 42 5.34 -12.94 3.66
N GLY A 43 6.36 -12.82 4.51
CA GLY A 43 7.05 -13.96 5.09
C GLY A 43 8.55 -13.72 5.26
N PRO A 44 9.24 -14.64 5.97
CA PRO A 44 10.68 -14.57 6.15
C PRO A 44 11.43 -15.44 5.13
N LEU A 45 12.64 -15.01 4.78
CA LEU A 45 13.72 -15.89 4.31
C LEU A 45 14.58 -16.27 5.52
N THR A 46 14.74 -17.56 5.78
CA THR A 46 15.74 -18.08 6.73
C THR A 46 17.04 -18.32 5.98
N LEU A 47 18.14 -17.73 6.44
CA LEU A 47 19.44 -17.91 5.78
C LEU A 47 20.11 -19.22 6.17
N ILE A 48 20.89 -19.76 5.26
CA ILE A 48 21.78 -20.91 5.50
C ILE A 48 23.06 -20.34 6.11
N GLN A 49 23.17 -20.46 7.44
CA GLN A 49 24.28 -19.88 8.21
C GLN A 49 25.38 -20.89 8.55
N PRO A 50 26.65 -20.44 8.57
CA PRO A 50 27.71 -21.09 9.35
C PRO A 50 27.40 -21.03 10.85
N SER A 51 27.98 -21.94 11.64
CA SER A 51 27.65 -22.11 13.07
C SER A 51 28.07 -20.96 14.00
N ASP A 52 28.66 -19.87 13.50
CA ASP A 52 29.30 -18.80 14.27
C ASP A 52 28.79 -17.37 13.96
N ASP A 53 27.64 -17.23 13.29
CA ASP A 53 27.02 -15.94 12.93
C ASP A 53 26.00 -15.46 13.98
N THR A 54 26.37 -15.48 15.26
CA THR A 54 25.42 -15.47 16.39
C THR A 54 24.85 -14.10 16.78
N LYS A 55 24.85 -13.08 15.90
CA LYS A 55 24.54 -11.70 16.32
C LYS A 55 23.69 -10.85 15.37
N GLY A 56 23.08 -11.41 14.32
CA GLY A 56 22.07 -10.69 13.55
C GLY A 56 22.55 -9.57 12.60
N PHE A 57 21.63 -9.10 11.75
CA PHE A 57 21.95 -8.16 10.66
C PHE A 57 21.96 -6.68 11.09
N TYR A 58 23.12 -6.18 11.49
CA TYR A 58 23.32 -4.76 11.85
C TYR A 58 23.44 -3.81 10.67
N SER A 59 23.55 -4.33 9.45
CA SER A 59 23.68 -3.50 8.26
C SER A 59 22.98 -4.13 7.08
N ALA A 60 22.34 -3.30 6.26
CA ALA A 60 21.83 -3.72 4.97
C ALA A 60 22.01 -2.62 3.93
N THR A 61 22.12 -3.03 2.67
CA THR A 61 22.13 -2.14 1.51
C THR A 61 21.49 -2.85 0.32
N ILE A 62 21.04 -2.10 -0.68
CA ILE A 62 20.25 -2.65 -1.80
C ILE A 62 20.81 -2.18 -3.14
N ASP A 63 20.70 -3.07 -4.13
CA ASP A 63 20.86 -2.79 -5.54
C ASP A 63 19.50 -3.01 -6.24
N PRO A 64 18.61 -2.01 -6.19
CA PRO A 64 17.22 -2.20 -6.61
C PRO A 64 17.10 -2.43 -8.12
N ILE A 65 18.02 -1.85 -8.89
CA ILE A 65 18.12 -1.98 -10.35
C ILE A 65 18.33 -3.45 -10.73
N ASN A 66 19.29 -4.12 -10.08
CA ASN A 66 19.58 -5.52 -10.35
C ASN A 66 18.71 -6.49 -9.54
N GLY A 67 17.86 -5.99 -8.63
CA GLY A 67 16.94 -6.79 -7.83
C GLY A 67 17.61 -7.61 -6.74
N PHE A 68 18.67 -7.08 -6.13
CA PHE A 68 19.39 -7.73 -5.02
C PHE A 68 19.44 -6.84 -3.78
N ALA A 69 19.38 -7.47 -2.61
CA ALA A 69 19.75 -6.84 -1.34
C ALA A 69 20.89 -7.58 -0.67
N TYR A 70 21.57 -6.90 0.24
CA TYR A 70 22.73 -7.39 0.96
C TYR A 70 22.54 -7.11 2.43
N PHE A 71 22.59 -8.17 3.24
CA PHE A 71 22.45 -8.10 4.69
C PHE A 71 23.75 -8.59 5.32
N ALA A 72 24.25 -7.81 6.28
CA ALA A 72 25.55 -8.04 6.87
C ALA A 72 25.48 -8.13 8.40
N ALA A 73 26.12 -9.19 8.89
CA ALA A 73 26.42 -9.45 10.29
C ALA A 73 27.94 -9.71 10.38
N LYS A 74 28.36 -10.90 10.80
CA LYS A 74 29.75 -11.38 10.60
C LYS A 74 29.98 -11.84 9.16
N TYR A 75 28.91 -12.17 8.45
CA TYR A 75 28.89 -12.52 7.05
C TYR A 75 28.06 -11.53 6.24
N VAL A 76 28.37 -11.37 4.96
CA VAL A 76 27.54 -10.66 3.99
C VAL A 76 26.77 -11.68 3.18
N TYR A 77 25.45 -11.57 3.20
CA TYR A 77 24.54 -12.41 2.43
C TYR A 77 23.92 -11.61 1.31
N LYS A 78 23.96 -12.17 0.10
CA LYS A 78 23.25 -11.64 -1.06
C LYS A 78 21.89 -12.32 -1.17
N VAL A 79 20.87 -11.52 -1.44
CA VAL A 79 19.48 -11.97 -1.52
C VAL A 79 18.84 -11.49 -2.81
N ASN A 80 18.26 -12.40 -3.57
CA ASN A 80 17.47 -12.11 -4.76
C ASN A 80 16.05 -11.70 -4.36
N LEU A 81 15.64 -10.52 -4.83
CA LEU A 81 14.35 -9.88 -4.52
C LEU A 81 13.31 -10.11 -5.63
N THR A 82 13.70 -10.72 -6.75
CA THR A 82 12.83 -10.94 -7.93
C THR A 82 11.84 -12.09 -7.76
N THR A 83 11.98 -12.88 -6.69
CA THR A 83 11.12 -14.02 -6.38
C THR A 83 9.97 -13.63 -5.42
N PRO A 84 8.85 -14.39 -5.38
CA PRO A 84 7.72 -14.08 -4.49
C PRO A 84 8.10 -13.98 -3.01
N LEU A 85 9.07 -14.77 -2.55
CA LEU A 85 9.79 -14.55 -1.30
C LEU A 85 11.27 -14.39 -1.60
N PRO A 86 12.03 -13.60 -0.81
CA PRO A 86 13.46 -13.41 -1.05
C PRO A 86 14.20 -14.75 -1.01
N THR A 87 15.24 -14.91 -1.83
CA THR A 87 16.05 -16.14 -1.88
C THR A 87 17.54 -15.83 -1.73
N GLN A 88 18.24 -16.61 -0.91
CA GLN A 88 19.68 -16.45 -0.71
C GLN A 88 20.46 -16.85 -1.98
N VAL A 89 21.47 -16.06 -2.34
CA VAL A 89 22.35 -16.30 -3.50
C VAL A 89 23.72 -16.78 -3.01
N GLY A 90 23.92 -18.10 -3.02
CA GLY A 90 25.19 -18.73 -2.63
C GLY A 90 25.50 -18.61 -1.13
N ALA A 91 26.73 -18.93 -0.75
CA ALA A 91 27.20 -18.82 0.63
C ALA A 91 27.51 -17.36 1.02
N GLY A 92 27.36 -17.02 2.30
CA GLY A 92 27.76 -15.71 2.82
C GLY A 92 29.28 -15.53 2.80
N VAL A 93 29.74 -14.28 2.62
CA VAL A 93 31.17 -13.92 2.66
C VAL A 93 31.55 -13.47 4.06
N SER A 94 32.56 -14.09 4.66
CA SER A 94 33.01 -13.72 6.01
C SER A 94 33.72 -12.37 6.02
N LEU A 95 33.30 -11.49 6.93
CA LEU A 95 34.00 -10.26 7.31
C LEU A 95 34.92 -10.46 8.53
N GLY A 96 34.83 -11.63 9.18
CA GLY A 96 35.57 -11.97 10.39
C GLY A 96 35.07 -11.28 11.67
N ARG A 97 34.34 -10.18 11.57
CA ARG A 97 33.72 -9.41 12.65
C ARG A 97 32.40 -8.77 12.18
N LEU A 98 31.62 -8.26 13.13
CA LEU A 98 30.36 -7.57 12.82
C LEU A 98 30.57 -6.32 11.98
N SER A 99 29.66 -6.13 11.03
CA SER A 99 29.52 -4.91 10.25
C SER A 99 28.33 -4.11 10.75
N PHE A 100 28.56 -2.85 11.13
CA PHE A 100 27.50 -1.94 11.59
C PHE A 100 27.01 -0.99 10.50
N SER A 101 27.67 -0.97 9.34
CA SER A 101 27.23 -0.15 8.22
C SER A 101 27.70 -0.67 6.88
N GLY A 102 26.94 -0.34 5.83
CA GLY A 102 27.16 -0.82 4.49
C GLY A 102 26.66 0.19 3.46
N ALA A 103 27.32 0.26 2.32
CA ALA A 103 26.92 1.08 1.18
C ALA A 103 27.14 0.31 -0.13
N MET A 104 26.22 0.48 -1.08
CA MET A 104 26.27 -0.16 -2.40
C MET A 104 26.63 0.84 -3.50
N ASP A 105 27.67 0.52 -4.27
CA ASP A 105 27.95 1.12 -5.57
C ASP A 105 27.37 0.22 -6.67
N SER A 106 26.10 0.44 -7.02
CA SER A 106 25.41 -0.35 -8.05
C SER A 106 26.11 -0.29 -9.40
N SER A 107 26.67 0.87 -9.77
CA SER A 107 27.40 1.07 -11.03
C SER A 107 28.69 0.25 -11.10
N ALA A 108 29.43 0.15 -10.00
CA ALA A 108 30.65 -0.65 -9.93
C ALA A 108 30.40 -2.13 -9.56
N GLY A 109 29.16 -2.49 -9.19
CA GLY A 109 28.82 -3.83 -8.70
C GLY A 109 29.57 -4.20 -7.41
N CYS A 110 29.86 -3.20 -6.57
CA CYS A 110 30.68 -3.33 -5.36
C CYS A 110 29.93 -2.83 -4.13
N LEU A 111 30.14 -3.51 -3.01
CA LEU A 111 29.67 -3.13 -1.69
C LEU A 111 30.85 -2.74 -0.82
N TYR A 112 30.61 -1.85 0.14
CA TYR A 112 31.57 -1.49 1.16
C TYR A 112 30.94 -1.71 2.52
N PHE A 113 31.62 -2.42 3.42
CA PHE A 113 31.16 -2.71 4.78
C PHE A 113 32.17 -2.24 5.82
N GLY A 114 31.67 -1.57 6.86
CA GLY A 114 32.48 -1.03 7.94
C GLY A 114 32.60 -2.06 9.06
N VAL A 115 33.82 -2.52 9.30
CA VAL A 115 34.12 -3.63 10.22
C VAL A 115 35.14 -3.17 11.26
N GLY A 116 34.63 -2.79 12.44
CA GLY A 116 35.43 -2.13 13.47
C GLY A 116 35.97 -0.79 12.95
N SER A 117 37.27 -0.72 12.71
CA SER A 117 37.96 0.46 12.17
C SER A 117 38.44 0.27 10.73
N SER A 118 37.97 -0.77 10.02
CA SER A 118 38.39 -1.11 8.66
C SER A 118 37.21 -1.07 7.69
N ILE A 119 37.50 -0.93 6.40
CA ILE A 119 36.50 -0.97 5.34
C ILE A 119 36.78 -2.18 4.45
N TYR A 120 35.78 -3.03 4.29
CA TYR A 120 35.82 -4.25 3.48
C TYR A 120 35.03 -4.02 2.19
N GLN A 121 35.67 -4.21 1.04
CA GLN A 121 34.96 -4.26 -0.23
C GLN A 121 34.47 -5.69 -0.46
N VAL A 122 33.22 -5.82 -0.92
CA VAL A 122 32.64 -7.11 -1.35
C VAL A 122 32.18 -6.94 -2.80
N LEU A 123 32.67 -7.82 -3.67
CA LEU A 123 32.30 -7.85 -5.08
C LEU A 123 30.97 -8.61 -5.22
N ALA A 124 30.00 -8.00 -5.89
CA ALA A 124 28.63 -8.51 -5.90
C ALA A 124 27.93 -8.43 -7.26
N ASN A 125 28.70 -8.26 -8.34
CA ASN A 125 28.20 -8.08 -9.69
C ASN A 125 27.45 -9.32 -10.24
N GLY A 126 26.36 -9.08 -10.98
CA GLY A 126 25.56 -10.09 -11.67
C GLY A 126 24.76 -10.98 -10.74
N THR A 127 24.49 -12.22 -11.17
CA THR A 127 23.71 -13.22 -10.42
C THR A 127 24.56 -14.13 -9.51
N ASN A 128 25.88 -13.94 -9.52
CA ASN A 128 26.80 -14.76 -8.75
C ASN A 128 26.74 -14.45 -7.24
N ALA A 129 27.20 -15.43 -6.45
CA ALA A 129 27.43 -15.27 -5.02
C ALA A 129 28.45 -14.14 -4.76
N PRO A 130 28.33 -13.41 -3.65
CA PRO A 130 29.29 -12.35 -3.31
C PRO A 130 30.68 -12.95 -3.05
N SER A 131 31.73 -12.15 -3.26
CA SER A 131 33.11 -12.52 -2.90
C SER A 131 33.85 -11.35 -2.25
N LEU A 132 34.82 -11.67 -1.38
CA LEU A 132 35.62 -10.64 -0.73
C LEU A 132 36.55 -9.96 -1.74
N GLY A 133 36.52 -8.63 -1.78
CA GLY A 133 37.40 -7.78 -2.57
C GLY A 133 38.56 -7.23 -1.75
N ALA A 134 38.89 -5.96 -1.96
CA ALA A 134 39.95 -5.28 -1.24
C ALA A 134 39.56 -4.90 0.20
N ILE A 135 40.55 -4.77 1.09
CA ILE A 135 40.37 -4.30 2.47
C ILE A 135 41.24 -3.07 2.70
N MET A 136 40.64 -2.01 3.22
CA MET A 136 41.34 -0.86 3.76
C MET A 136 41.42 -0.99 5.28
N SER A 137 42.58 -1.40 5.77
CA SER A 137 42.79 -1.69 7.19
C SER A 137 43.10 -0.43 7.99
N THR A 138 42.30 -0.16 9.02
CA THR A 138 42.56 0.90 10.02
C THR A 138 42.92 2.29 9.44
N PRO A 139 42.20 2.83 8.43
CA PRO A 139 42.67 4.01 7.72
C PRO A 139 42.56 5.32 8.52
N PHE A 140 41.95 5.29 9.71
CA PHE A 140 41.63 6.47 10.51
C PHE A 140 42.53 6.67 11.75
N GLY A 141 43.71 6.05 11.80
CA GLY A 141 44.76 6.43 12.78
C GLY A 141 44.61 5.90 14.22
N GLY A 142 43.70 4.97 14.51
CA GLY A 142 43.66 4.20 15.77
C GLY A 142 42.47 4.48 16.69
N SER A 143 41.69 3.42 16.97
CA SER A 143 40.49 3.31 17.83
C SER A 143 39.19 4.10 17.53
N PRO A 144 38.93 4.71 16.36
CA PRO A 144 37.57 5.11 16.04
C PRO A 144 36.72 3.88 15.68
N TYR A 145 35.50 3.84 16.21
CA TYR A 145 34.46 2.94 15.72
C TYR A 145 33.83 3.55 14.46
N LEU A 146 33.77 2.79 13.37
CA LEU A 146 33.02 3.21 12.18
C LEU A 146 31.53 2.95 12.45
N THR A 147 30.74 4.03 12.45
CA THR A 147 29.32 3.98 12.82
C THR A 147 28.40 3.95 11.60
N GLN A 148 28.70 4.74 10.56
CA GLN A 148 27.91 4.78 9.33
C GLN A 148 28.75 5.05 8.09
N MET A 149 28.36 4.44 6.97
CA MET A 149 28.83 4.79 5.64
C MET A 149 27.68 5.24 4.76
N LEU A 150 27.97 6.21 3.89
CA LEU A 150 27.09 6.71 2.85
C LEU A 150 27.87 6.77 1.54
N ILE A 151 27.19 6.66 0.41
CA ILE A 151 27.83 6.70 -0.91
C ILE A 151 27.19 7.77 -1.78
N ASP A 152 28.03 8.48 -2.52
CA ASP A 152 27.65 9.45 -3.55
C ASP A 152 28.25 9.01 -4.88
N THR A 153 27.39 8.65 -5.83
CA THR A 153 27.78 8.25 -7.19
C THR A 153 27.54 9.37 -8.22
N SER A 154 27.25 10.60 -7.78
CA SER A 154 27.00 11.73 -8.68
C SER A 154 28.22 12.14 -9.52
N ASP A 155 29.44 11.84 -9.05
CA ASP A 155 30.67 11.93 -9.84
C ASP A 155 31.04 10.55 -10.42
N PRO A 156 30.69 10.25 -11.68
CA PRO A 156 30.86 8.92 -12.26
C PRO A 156 32.33 8.50 -12.45
N ALA A 157 33.28 9.43 -12.35
CA ALA A 157 34.70 9.13 -12.52
C ALA A 157 35.35 8.67 -11.21
N ASN A 158 34.89 9.20 -10.08
CA ASN A 158 35.52 8.96 -8.79
C ASN A 158 34.67 8.05 -7.90
N HIS A 159 33.37 8.31 -7.82
CA HIS A 159 32.46 7.93 -6.73
C HIS A 159 33.06 8.22 -5.33
N TYR A 160 32.23 8.60 -4.37
CA TYR A 160 32.71 8.96 -3.04
C TYR A 160 31.99 8.16 -1.96
N LEU A 161 32.79 7.52 -1.11
CA LEU A 161 32.34 6.90 0.12
C LEU A 161 32.59 7.87 1.29
N TYR A 162 31.58 8.07 2.12
CA TYR A 162 31.65 8.91 3.31
C TYR A 162 31.54 8.03 4.54
N ALA A 163 32.61 7.97 5.34
CA ALA A 163 32.68 7.14 6.53
C ALA A 163 32.62 8.01 7.78
N MET A 164 31.57 7.85 8.56
CA MET A 164 31.45 8.45 9.90
C MET A 164 32.14 7.56 10.91
N THR A 165 32.97 8.19 11.72
CA THR A 165 33.71 7.56 12.82
C THR A 165 33.33 8.21 14.13
N GLU A 166 33.47 7.47 15.22
CA GLU A 166 33.15 7.92 16.57
C GLU A 166 34.25 7.50 17.57
N THR A 167 34.54 8.40 18.51
CA THR A 167 35.56 8.21 19.54
C THR A 167 34.93 8.32 20.94
N GLY A 168 34.60 7.17 21.53
CA GLY A 168 34.28 7.03 22.95
C GLY A 168 33.07 7.84 23.43
N GLY A 169 32.06 8.05 22.58
CA GLY A 169 30.84 8.79 22.87
C GLY A 169 31.00 10.32 22.84
N THR A 170 32.19 10.83 22.52
CA THR A 170 32.53 12.25 22.72
C THR A 170 32.65 13.07 21.46
N SER A 171 33.10 12.48 20.35
CA SER A 171 33.30 13.19 19.09
C SER A 171 33.21 12.24 17.91
N SER A 172 32.85 12.81 16.76
CA SER A 172 32.75 12.08 15.50
C SER A 172 33.47 12.81 14.37
N THR A 173 33.99 12.05 13.41
CA THR A 173 34.64 12.60 12.22
C THR A 173 34.12 11.93 10.96
N LEU A 174 33.67 12.74 10.00
CA LEU A 174 33.28 12.32 8.66
C LEU A 174 34.50 12.35 7.75
N TYR A 175 34.87 11.20 7.17
CA TYR A 175 35.93 11.09 6.17
C TYR A 175 35.31 10.92 4.78
N LYS A 176 35.91 11.57 3.78
CA LYS A 176 35.56 11.39 2.36
C LYS A 176 36.65 10.57 1.67
N ILE A 177 36.22 9.53 0.96
CA ILE A 177 37.09 8.52 0.33
C ILE A 177 36.73 8.44 -1.16
N ALA A 178 37.70 8.69 -2.04
CA ALA A 178 37.55 8.51 -3.48
C ALA A 178 37.69 7.03 -3.87
N LEU A 179 36.64 6.43 -4.44
CA LEU A 179 36.61 4.99 -4.66
C LEU A 179 37.51 4.52 -5.80
N ASN A 180 37.81 5.38 -6.77
CA ASN A 180 38.80 5.09 -7.83
C ASN A 180 40.24 4.89 -7.32
N MET A 181 40.55 5.30 -6.08
CA MET A 181 41.86 5.09 -5.44
C MET A 181 41.82 4.05 -4.32
N PHE A 182 40.65 3.47 -4.02
CA PHE A 182 40.48 2.45 -2.99
C PHE A 182 41.31 1.19 -3.33
N PRO A 183 41.96 0.51 -2.36
CA PRO A 183 41.92 0.70 -0.90
C PRO A 183 43.07 1.58 -0.35
N ASN A 184 43.79 2.35 -1.18
CA ASN A 184 44.99 3.06 -0.74
C ASN A 184 44.64 4.17 0.26
N ALA A 185 45.50 4.41 1.26
CA ALA A 185 45.27 5.50 2.23
C ALA A 185 45.15 6.88 1.57
N SER A 186 45.79 7.08 0.42
CA SER A 186 45.67 8.29 -0.41
C SER A 186 44.28 8.51 -1.01
N SER A 187 43.37 7.53 -0.89
CA SER A 187 41.96 7.70 -1.25
C SER A 187 41.19 8.62 -0.31
N ILE A 188 41.68 8.86 0.91
CA ILE A 188 41.08 9.84 1.82
C ILE A 188 41.41 11.24 1.30
N VAL A 189 40.39 11.94 0.79
CA VAL A 189 40.54 13.27 0.20
C VAL A 189 40.26 14.41 1.19
N GLY A 190 39.65 14.12 2.33
CA GLY A 190 39.44 15.09 3.40
C GLY A 190 38.57 14.56 4.53
N SER A 191 38.44 15.36 5.60
CA SER A 191 37.56 15.05 6.73
C SER A 191 36.99 16.31 7.40
N ALA A 192 35.92 16.11 8.17
CA ALA A 192 35.28 17.14 8.99
C ALA A 192 34.82 16.54 10.31
N SER A 193 35.19 17.16 11.43
CA SER A 193 34.85 16.70 12.77
C SER A 193 33.64 17.43 13.36
N THR A 194 33.01 16.80 14.35
CA THR A 194 32.05 17.46 15.24
C THR A 194 32.73 18.55 16.08
N THR A 195 31.95 19.53 16.52
CA THR A 195 32.37 20.54 17.50
C THR A 195 32.15 20.02 18.92
N GLY A 196 32.75 20.66 19.93
CA GLY A 196 32.64 20.20 21.34
C GLY A 196 31.22 20.21 21.93
N SER A 197 30.25 20.83 21.25
CA SER A 197 28.83 20.87 21.64
C SER A 197 27.97 19.81 20.93
N GLN A 198 28.56 18.99 20.07
CA GLN A 198 27.84 17.97 19.30
C GLN A 198 28.16 16.57 19.84
N PRO A 199 27.16 15.67 19.94
CA PRO A 199 27.38 14.34 20.50
C PRO A 199 28.05 13.40 19.47
N ALA A 200 28.35 12.19 19.93
CA ALA A 200 28.69 11.06 19.07
C ALA A 200 27.58 10.76 18.05
N LEU A 201 27.96 10.64 16.77
CA LEU A 201 27.06 10.47 15.63
C LEU A 201 27.21 9.09 14.98
N GLY A 202 26.12 8.56 14.43
CA GLY A 202 26.19 7.23 13.80
C GLY A 202 24.99 6.69 13.03
N TYR A 203 23.83 7.35 13.00
CA TYR A 203 22.82 7.05 11.99
C TYR A 203 22.86 8.12 10.92
N GLY A 204 23.09 7.77 9.66
CA GLY A 204 23.28 8.76 8.61
C GLY A 204 22.40 8.55 7.39
N VAL A 205 22.13 9.64 6.69
CA VAL A 205 21.46 9.65 5.38
C VAL A 205 22.06 10.74 4.51
N ILE A 206 22.07 10.52 3.20
CA ILE A 206 22.67 11.41 2.21
C ILE A 206 21.61 12.08 1.34
N ASP A 207 21.77 13.39 1.14
CA ASP A 207 21.11 14.19 0.11
C ASP A 207 22.14 14.45 -0.99
N VAL A 208 22.15 13.57 -1.99
CA VAL A 208 23.07 13.68 -3.14
C VAL A 208 22.74 14.90 -4.00
N THR A 209 21.49 15.37 -4.01
CA THR A 209 21.08 16.54 -4.81
C THR A 209 21.70 17.82 -4.28
N ASN A 210 21.77 17.97 -2.95
CA ASN A 210 22.36 19.15 -2.30
C ASN A 210 23.78 18.91 -1.78
N HIS A 211 24.40 17.77 -2.10
CA HIS A 211 25.71 17.33 -1.59
C HIS A 211 25.86 17.51 -0.07
N CYS A 212 24.87 17.04 0.67
CA CYS A 212 24.85 17.09 2.14
C CYS A 212 24.61 15.70 2.72
N ALA A 213 25.15 15.44 3.91
CA ALA A 213 24.75 14.30 4.73
C ALA A 213 24.28 14.77 6.10
N TYR A 214 23.33 14.03 6.65
CA TYR A 214 22.76 14.27 7.97
C TYR A 214 23.06 13.08 8.85
N TYR A 215 23.50 13.34 10.08
CA TYR A 215 23.84 12.30 11.03
C TYR A 215 23.21 12.54 12.39
N GLY A 216 22.56 11.51 12.89
CA GLY A 216 21.93 11.45 14.19
C GLY A 216 22.83 10.91 15.29
N THR A 217 22.52 11.25 16.54
CA THR A 217 23.16 10.72 17.74
C THR A 217 23.02 9.19 17.87
N PHE A 218 24.15 8.47 17.97
CA PHE A 218 24.18 6.99 17.94
C PHE A 218 23.98 6.33 19.31
N ILE A 219 24.53 6.91 20.37
CA ILE A 219 24.52 6.32 21.71
C ILE A 219 23.89 7.32 22.68
N PRO A 220 23.07 6.89 23.65
CA PRO A 220 22.61 7.74 24.73
C PRO A 220 23.81 8.41 25.42
N THR A 221 23.88 9.73 25.31
CA THR A 221 24.85 10.53 26.05
C THR A 221 24.11 11.42 27.02
N VAL A 222 24.88 12.15 27.85
CA VAL A 222 24.35 13.26 28.67
C VAL A 222 23.76 14.40 27.84
N GLN A 223 23.86 14.36 26.51
CA GLN A 223 23.27 15.36 25.61
C GLN A 223 21.90 14.88 25.08
N PRO A 224 21.00 15.81 24.75
CA PRO A 224 19.74 15.46 24.09
C PRO A 224 19.96 14.92 22.67
N PRO A 225 18.95 14.23 22.09
CA PRO A 225 19.03 13.72 20.72
C PRO A 225 19.31 14.86 19.74
N TYR A 226 20.20 14.62 18.78
CA TYR A 226 20.76 15.66 17.93
C TYR A 226 20.90 15.18 16.49
N VAL A 227 20.70 16.09 15.53
CA VAL A 227 20.99 15.87 14.11
C VAL A 227 22.02 16.90 13.64
N ALA A 228 23.17 16.42 13.21
CA ALA A 228 24.23 17.20 12.58
C ALA A 228 24.11 17.16 11.06
N LYS A 229 24.61 18.20 10.40
CA LYS A 229 24.68 18.31 8.95
C LYS A 229 26.10 18.56 8.50
N PHE A 230 26.50 17.86 7.44
CA PHE A 230 27.78 18.03 6.79
C PHE A 230 27.58 18.32 5.32
N TRP A 231 28.29 19.31 4.80
CA TRP A 231 28.53 19.43 3.38
C TRP A 231 29.58 18.42 2.95
N LEU A 232 29.36 17.78 1.81
CA LEU A 232 30.18 16.68 1.33
C LEU A 232 31.38 17.12 0.49
N GLY A 233 31.40 18.38 0.06
CA GLY A 233 32.46 18.89 -0.81
C GLY A 233 32.25 18.50 -2.28
N ALA A 234 32.42 19.45 -3.20
CA ALA A 234 32.43 19.15 -4.63
C ALA A 234 33.77 18.57 -5.08
N GLY A 235 33.76 17.51 -5.89
CA GLY A 235 34.97 16.87 -6.43
C GLY A 235 35.94 16.46 -5.32
N ALA A 236 37.21 16.84 -5.44
CA ALA A 236 38.26 16.52 -4.46
C ALA A 236 38.21 17.37 -3.16
N ASN A 237 37.30 18.34 -3.04
CA ASN A 237 37.16 19.10 -1.80
C ASN A 237 36.65 18.20 -0.68
N GLY A 238 37.26 18.34 0.51
CA GLY A 238 36.84 17.65 1.72
C GLY A 238 35.48 18.14 2.25
N PRO A 239 34.86 17.37 3.15
CA PRO A 239 33.60 17.75 3.77
C PRO A 239 33.76 18.94 4.73
N ALA A 240 32.65 19.57 5.10
CA ALA A 240 32.59 20.63 6.10
C ALA A 240 31.38 20.45 7.03
N ASN A 241 31.53 20.75 8.32
CA ASN A 241 30.44 20.68 9.30
C ASN A 241 29.58 21.97 9.25
N TYR A 242 28.29 21.83 8.96
CA TYR A 242 27.33 22.94 8.86
C TYR A 242 26.51 23.14 10.14
N GLY A 243 26.91 22.51 11.24
CA GLY A 243 26.20 22.58 12.52
C GLY A 243 25.11 21.52 12.63
N GLY A 244 24.10 21.77 13.46
CA GLY A 244 23.00 20.84 13.69
C GLY A 244 21.95 21.37 14.65
N VAL A 245 21.04 20.50 15.07
CA VAL A 245 19.94 20.86 15.96
C VAL A 245 19.67 19.77 16.99
N SER A 246 19.35 20.20 18.21
CA SER A 246 18.80 19.33 19.24
C SER A 246 17.31 19.10 18.98
N LEU A 247 16.89 17.84 19.00
CA LEU A 247 15.53 17.43 18.67
C LEU A 247 14.59 17.41 19.89
N ASP A 248 15.15 17.46 21.09
CA ASP A 248 14.42 17.43 22.35
C ASP A 248 15.25 18.08 23.46
N ASN A 249 14.67 18.30 24.65
CA ASN A 249 15.38 18.76 25.84
C ASN A 249 15.76 17.62 26.80
N HIS A 250 15.28 16.40 26.55
CA HIS A 250 15.58 15.23 27.37
C HIS A 250 16.94 14.63 27.02
N THR A 251 17.78 14.46 28.04
CA THR A 251 19.06 13.75 27.93
C THR A 251 18.87 12.23 27.87
N ASN A 252 19.89 11.48 27.47
CA ASN A 252 19.89 10.02 27.42
C ASN A 252 18.94 9.37 26.38
N ARG A 253 18.45 10.11 25.38
CA ARG A 253 17.81 9.55 24.18
C ARG A 253 18.81 9.60 23.01
N SER A 254 18.97 8.50 22.29
CA SER A 254 19.59 8.50 20.95
C SER A 254 18.51 8.68 19.89
N VAL A 255 18.93 8.74 18.62
CA VAL A 255 18.01 8.66 17.48
C VAL A 255 18.25 7.35 16.76
N GLY A 256 17.21 6.79 16.17
CA GLY A 256 17.30 5.65 15.26
C GLY A 256 16.53 5.92 13.98
N GLY A 257 16.88 5.16 12.94
CA GLY A 257 16.27 5.23 11.61
C GLY A 257 16.15 6.64 11.05
N ILE A 258 17.16 7.15 10.35
CA ILE A 258 17.13 8.48 9.72
C ILE A 258 16.79 8.39 8.23
N VAL A 259 15.83 9.20 7.77
CA VAL A 259 15.38 9.25 6.36
C VAL A 259 15.09 10.69 5.92
N LEU A 260 15.11 10.92 4.60
CA LEU A 260 14.90 12.25 4.00
C LEU A 260 13.70 12.27 3.06
N ASP A 261 12.92 13.34 3.16
CA ASP A 261 11.98 13.80 2.15
C ASP A 261 12.55 15.06 1.51
N ILE A 262 13.48 14.86 0.57
CA ILE A 262 14.22 15.94 -0.08
C ILE A 262 13.25 16.86 -0.84
N GLY A 263 12.22 16.29 -1.47
CA GLY A 263 11.22 17.04 -2.26
C GLY A 263 10.45 18.06 -1.43
N ASN A 264 10.13 17.71 -0.18
CA ASN A 264 9.46 18.64 0.75
C ASN A 264 10.41 19.39 1.69
N GLY A 265 11.72 19.11 1.63
CA GLY A 265 12.73 19.81 2.42
C GLY A 265 12.79 19.40 3.89
N TYR A 266 12.40 18.15 4.21
CA TYR A 266 12.38 17.63 5.58
C TYR A 266 13.19 16.34 5.76
N GLY A 267 13.63 16.09 6.98
CA GLY A 267 14.13 14.79 7.43
C GLY A 267 13.33 14.27 8.62
N TYR A 268 13.35 12.95 8.80
CA TYR A 268 12.62 12.23 9.85
C TYR A 268 13.48 11.15 10.50
N CYS A 269 13.34 11.02 11.82
CA CYS A 269 13.95 9.97 12.62
C CYS A 269 13.08 9.72 13.84
N ALA A 270 13.30 8.59 14.48
CA ALA A 270 12.66 8.28 15.75
C ALA A 270 13.67 8.35 16.89
N SER A 271 13.19 8.37 18.12
CA SER A 271 14.01 8.08 19.28
C SER A 271 14.42 6.60 19.27
N ASP A 272 15.66 6.37 19.67
CA ASP A 272 16.19 5.05 19.96
C ASP A 272 16.84 5.12 21.34
N GLY A 273 16.67 4.10 22.18
CA GLY A 273 17.28 4.04 23.51
C GLY A 273 16.58 4.83 24.62
N ASN A 274 16.44 4.19 25.79
CA ASN A 274 15.86 4.71 27.05
C ASN A 274 14.44 5.28 26.97
N ASP A 275 13.69 4.99 25.91
CA ASP A 275 12.26 5.32 25.83
C ASP A 275 11.49 4.76 27.04
N LEU A 276 11.99 3.68 27.67
CA LEU A 276 11.43 3.05 28.88
C LEU A 276 11.19 4.02 30.03
N ASN A 277 12.06 5.01 30.17
CA ASN A 277 11.91 6.02 31.21
C ASN A 277 10.72 6.97 30.96
N PHE A 278 10.19 6.97 29.73
CA PHE A 278 9.15 7.88 29.27
C PHE A 278 7.83 7.18 28.92
N GLY A 279 7.82 5.85 28.76
CA GLY A 279 6.59 5.11 28.42
C GLY A 279 6.24 5.11 26.92
N HIS A 280 7.00 5.82 26.08
CA HIS A 280 6.82 5.95 24.64
C HIS A 280 8.10 6.45 23.95
N GLY A 281 8.27 6.11 22.68
CA GLY A 281 9.22 6.74 21.77
C GLY A 281 8.62 7.99 21.10
N ARG A 282 9.41 8.66 20.26
CA ARG A 282 9.02 9.89 19.57
C ARG A 282 9.53 9.91 18.13
N VAL A 283 8.70 10.37 17.20
CA VAL A 283 9.10 10.66 15.82
C VAL A 283 9.32 12.15 15.65
N TYR A 284 10.52 12.52 15.20
CA TYR A 284 10.94 13.89 14.98
C TYR A 284 10.90 14.25 13.49
N LYS A 285 10.54 15.50 13.21
CA LYS A 285 10.63 16.14 11.89
C LYS A 285 11.54 17.37 11.99
N TRP A 286 12.53 17.47 11.11
CA TRP A 286 13.39 18.66 11.01
C TRP A 286 13.48 19.18 9.58
N GLY A 287 13.74 20.47 9.45
CA GLY A 287 13.98 21.14 8.17
C GLY A 287 15.42 20.94 7.71
N LEU A 288 15.61 20.70 6.41
CA LEU A 288 16.92 20.51 5.80
C LEU A 288 17.69 21.84 5.63
N ASN A 289 16.99 22.96 5.43
CA ASN A 289 17.52 24.34 5.44
C ASN A 289 18.66 24.67 4.46
N GLY A 290 18.75 24.00 3.30
CA GLY A 290 19.68 24.40 2.23
C GLY A 290 21.15 24.30 2.63
N THR A 291 21.85 25.42 2.84
CA THR A 291 23.24 25.44 3.37
C THR A 291 23.32 25.74 4.86
N ASN A 292 22.21 26.11 5.50
CA ASN A 292 22.16 26.37 6.93
C ASN A 292 22.04 25.05 7.72
N ALA A 293 22.28 25.16 9.03
CA ALA A 293 22.02 24.09 9.98
C ALA A 293 20.54 23.66 9.93
N PRO A 294 20.24 22.37 10.17
CA PRO A 294 18.86 21.89 10.29
C PRO A 294 18.14 22.57 11.46
N THR A 295 16.81 22.55 11.46
CA THR A 295 15.97 23.07 12.54
C THR A 295 14.90 22.06 12.91
N LEU A 296 14.64 21.82 14.19
CA LEU A 296 13.48 21.05 14.62
C LEU A 296 12.20 21.77 14.16
N VAL A 297 11.30 21.03 13.51
CA VAL A 297 10.04 21.56 12.97
C VAL A 297 8.89 21.12 13.86
N SER A 298 8.80 19.83 14.15
CA SER A 298 7.75 19.23 14.96
C SER A 298 8.13 17.82 15.40
N TYR A 299 7.34 17.24 16.29
CA TYR A 299 7.44 15.84 16.68
C TYR A 299 6.06 15.27 17.04
N THR A 300 5.97 13.95 17.05
CA THR A 300 4.82 13.19 17.54
C THR A 300 5.31 12.13 18.51
N ASP A 301 4.66 12.02 19.67
CA ASP A 301 4.88 10.90 20.59
C ASP A 301 4.20 9.66 20.02
N MET A 302 4.89 8.53 20.04
CA MET A 302 4.31 7.22 19.71
C MET A 302 3.28 6.83 20.77
N ARG A 303 2.46 5.81 20.50
CA ARG A 303 1.52 5.32 21.52
C ARG A 303 2.28 4.75 22.73
N THR A 304 1.58 4.65 23.85
CA THR A 304 2.13 4.05 25.07
C THR A 304 2.64 2.64 24.78
N ASN A 305 3.86 2.33 25.26
CA ASN A 305 4.56 1.07 25.02
C ASN A 305 4.99 0.81 23.57
N GLU A 306 5.14 1.86 22.77
CA GLU A 306 5.80 1.83 21.46
C GLU A 306 7.08 2.66 21.51
N GLY A 307 8.11 2.31 20.75
CA GLY A 307 9.39 3.03 20.77
C GLY A 307 10.56 2.19 20.27
N TYR A 308 11.78 2.60 20.62
CA TYR A 308 13.04 1.95 20.24
C TYR A 308 13.15 1.72 18.72
N CYS A 309 12.79 2.73 17.94
CA CYS A 309 12.79 2.59 16.49
C CYS A 309 14.21 2.72 15.94
N HIS A 310 14.79 1.59 15.53
CA HIS A 310 16.21 1.53 15.15
C HIS A 310 16.45 1.81 13.68
N VAL A 311 15.49 1.43 12.83
CA VAL A 311 15.59 1.50 11.38
C VAL A 311 14.35 2.14 10.76
N ALA A 312 14.52 2.80 9.63
CA ALA A 312 13.45 3.52 8.95
C ALA A 312 13.57 3.46 7.43
N VAL A 313 12.41 3.57 6.77
CA VAL A 313 12.29 3.79 5.32
C VAL A 313 11.17 4.80 5.06
N ILE A 314 11.24 5.48 3.92
CA ILE A 314 10.30 6.54 3.54
C ILE A 314 9.82 6.34 2.10
N LYS A 315 8.54 6.65 1.88
CA LYS A 315 7.89 6.75 0.57
C LYS A 315 7.40 8.19 0.38
N PRO A 316 8.32 9.12 0.01
CA PRO A 316 8.01 10.55 -0.01
C PRO A 316 6.97 10.90 -1.08
N ASP A 317 6.91 10.12 -2.17
CA ASP A 317 5.89 10.23 -3.22
C ASP A 317 4.47 10.01 -2.72
N ARG A 318 4.30 9.29 -1.59
CA ARG A 318 3.01 9.05 -0.93
C ARG A 318 2.86 9.76 0.41
N GLY A 319 3.87 10.51 0.84
CA GLY A 319 3.89 11.11 2.17
C GLY A 319 3.80 10.06 3.28
N LEU A 320 4.51 8.94 3.16
CA LEU A 320 4.49 7.84 4.13
C LEU A 320 5.88 7.55 4.68
N LEU A 321 5.93 7.25 5.97
CA LEU A 321 7.14 6.98 6.73
C LEU A 321 6.95 5.71 7.56
N TYR A 322 7.98 4.87 7.62
CA TYR A 322 7.92 3.60 8.35
C TYR A 322 9.14 3.47 9.25
N PHE A 323 8.89 3.07 10.49
CA PHE A 323 9.92 2.71 11.45
C PHE A 323 9.76 1.26 11.84
N SER A 324 10.86 0.60 12.17
CA SER A 324 10.80 -0.70 12.82
C SER A 324 11.49 -0.68 14.17
N GLY A 325 10.79 -1.28 15.15
CA GLY A 325 11.25 -1.36 16.53
C GLY A 325 12.37 -2.38 16.74
N ASP A 326 13.34 -1.98 17.54
CA ASP A 326 14.26 -2.83 18.28
C ASP A 326 13.73 -2.99 19.72
N LEU A 327 14.20 -3.99 20.45
CA LEU A 327 13.86 -4.27 21.86
C LEU A 327 12.35 -4.27 22.20
N SER A 328 11.49 -4.50 21.21
CA SER A 328 10.04 -4.66 21.35
C SER A 328 9.67 -6.08 20.98
N TYR A 329 8.75 -6.69 21.74
CA TYR A 329 8.26 -8.02 21.44
C TYR A 329 6.74 -8.02 21.22
N PRO A 330 6.27 -8.48 20.04
CA PRO A 330 7.07 -8.71 18.84
C PRO A 330 7.73 -7.39 18.36
N ALA A 331 8.73 -7.48 17.48
CA ALA A 331 9.14 -6.28 16.75
C ALA A 331 7.97 -5.81 15.86
N TYR A 332 7.80 -4.50 15.71
CA TYR A 332 6.74 -3.91 14.89
C TYR A 332 7.32 -3.12 13.72
N VAL A 333 6.51 -2.96 12.67
CA VAL A 333 6.65 -1.88 11.70
C VAL A 333 5.55 -0.87 11.97
N TYR A 334 5.92 0.34 12.34
CA TYR A 334 5.02 1.46 12.57
C TYR A 334 4.95 2.32 11.32
N ARG A 335 3.76 2.80 10.96
CA ARG A 335 3.50 3.65 9.80
C ARG A 335 3.03 5.02 10.25
N TYR A 336 3.55 6.03 9.56
CA TYR A 336 3.22 7.43 9.74
C TYR A 336 2.82 8.05 8.40
N TRP A 337 1.76 8.84 8.43
CA TRP A 337 1.47 9.83 7.39
C TRP A 337 2.27 11.10 7.64
N LEU A 338 2.74 11.72 6.57
CA LEU A 338 3.52 12.94 6.56
C LEU A 338 2.67 14.10 6.03
N PRO A 339 1.97 14.85 6.89
CA PRO A 339 1.21 15.99 6.43
C PRO A 339 2.14 17.07 5.85
N PRO A 340 1.66 17.83 4.85
CA PRO A 340 2.45 18.90 4.24
C PRO A 340 2.79 20.00 5.25
N GLY A 341 3.84 20.77 4.92
CA GLY A 341 4.28 21.92 5.71
C GLY A 341 4.90 21.52 7.06
N THR A 342 4.62 22.28 8.11
CA THR A 342 5.26 22.14 9.43
C THR A 342 4.57 21.17 10.37
N ASN A 343 3.45 20.58 9.95
CA ASN A 343 2.68 19.64 10.76
C ASN A 343 3.51 18.41 11.15
N ALA A 344 3.24 17.87 12.34
CA ALA A 344 3.88 16.69 12.87
C ALA A 344 3.45 15.43 12.08
N PRO A 345 4.32 14.41 11.98
CA PRO A 345 3.93 13.09 11.48
C PRO A 345 2.75 12.52 12.30
N VAL A 346 1.86 11.77 11.65
CA VAL A 346 0.69 11.16 12.29
C VAL A 346 0.80 9.65 12.18
N GLU A 347 0.84 8.93 13.30
CA GLU A 347 0.82 7.47 13.28
C GLU A 347 -0.52 6.96 12.74
N THR A 348 -0.48 6.13 11.70
CA THR A 348 -1.69 5.62 11.03
C THR A 348 -1.87 4.11 11.16
N GLY A 349 -0.89 3.41 11.74
CA GLY A 349 -1.02 1.98 12.05
C GLY A 349 0.32 1.29 12.30
N ASN A 350 0.26 0.03 12.69
CA ASN A 350 1.43 -0.81 12.85
C ASN A 350 1.11 -2.28 12.50
N ILE A 351 2.15 -3.06 12.19
CA ILE A 351 2.05 -4.51 12.02
C ILE A 351 3.15 -5.22 12.82
N PRO A 352 2.85 -6.34 13.49
CA PRO A 352 3.87 -7.15 14.14
C PRO A 352 4.67 -7.94 13.09
N LEU A 353 5.97 -8.09 13.32
CA LEU A 353 6.83 -8.95 12.53
C LEU A 353 6.67 -10.44 12.84
N LEU A 354 5.90 -10.79 13.89
CA LEU A 354 5.52 -12.17 14.27
C LEU A 354 4.15 -12.59 13.75
N ALA A 355 4.07 -13.83 13.27
CA ALA A 355 2.81 -14.50 12.95
C ALA A 355 2.09 -14.96 14.24
N SER A 356 1.49 -13.99 14.95
CA SER A 356 0.36 -14.04 15.90
C SER A 356 0.08 -15.26 16.80
N THR A 357 1.04 -16.15 17.09
CA THR A 357 0.77 -17.39 17.86
C THR A 357 1.50 -17.49 19.20
N ASN A 358 2.36 -16.52 19.55
CA ASN A 358 3.09 -16.53 20.81
C ASN A 358 2.36 -15.68 21.87
N THR A 359 1.93 -16.32 22.96
CA THR A 359 1.12 -15.70 24.02
C THR A 359 1.93 -14.95 25.08
N VAL A 360 3.26 -15.02 25.02
CA VAL A 360 4.16 -14.37 25.99
C VAL A 360 4.69 -13.06 25.41
N VAL A 361 4.02 -11.97 25.73
CA VAL A 361 4.51 -10.60 25.49
C VAL A 361 5.28 -10.16 26.75
N PRO A 362 6.63 -10.07 26.75
CA PRO A 362 7.33 -9.42 27.84
C PRO A 362 6.87 -7.98 27.97
N ALA A 363 6.96 -7.42 29.18
CA ALA A 363 6.67 -6.01 29.38
C ALA A 363 7.54 -5.16 28.45
N TRP A 364 6.99 -4.05 27.96
CA TRP A 364 7.71 -3.14 27.08
C TRP A 364 9.08 -2.76 27.66
N GLY A 365 10.13 -2.88 26.83
CA GLY A 365 11.50 -2.64 27.23
C GLY A 365 12.26 -3.77 27.89
N TYR A 366 11.61 -4.92 28.10
CA TYR A 366 12.27 -6.09 28.62
C TYR A 366 12.46 -7.12 27.52
N ASN A 367 13.70 -7.57 27.37
CA ASN A 367 13.97 -8.75 26.57
C ASN A 367 13.22 -9.95 27.16
N PRO A 368 12.68 -10.86 26.33
CA PRO A 368 12.08 -12.08 26.84
C PRO A 368 13.11 -12.82 27.72
N THR A 369 12.72 -13.37 28.86
CA THR A 369 13.66 -14.09 29.74
C THR A 369 13.93 -15.52 29.26
N ASN A 370 13.11 -16.04 28.33
CA ASN A 370 13.23 -17.37 27.77
C ASN A 370 13.84 -17.31 26.35
N GLN A 371 15.01 -17.94 26.16
CA GLN A 371 15.72 -18.03 24.88
C GLN A 371 14.88 -18.64 23.75
N SER A 372 13.89 -19.49 24.04
CA SER A 372 12.99 -20.05 23.02
C SER A 372 12.02 -19.02 22.43
N ASN A 373 11.83 -17.88 23.11
CA ASN A 373 10.91 -16.82 22.69
C ASN A 373 11.64 -15.66 22.00
N TRP A 374 12.94 -15.81 21.71
CA TRP A 374 13.77 -14.78 21.07
C TRP A 374 13.66 -14.77 19.54
N GLY A 375 12.75 -15.58 18.98
CA GLY A 375 12.42 -15.46 17.56
C GLY A 375 11.79 -14.10 17.28
N GLU A 376 12.37 -13.38 16.31
CA GLU A 376 11.76 -12.20 15.67
C GLU A 376 11.61 -10.93 16.54
N VAL A 377 12.59 -10.62 17.41
CA VAL A 377 12.50 -9.53 18.41
C VAL A 377 13.13 -8.20 17.96
N PHE A 378 14.07 -8.23 17.01
CA PHE A 378 14.89 -7.05 16.73
C PHE A 378 14.95 -6.76 15.23
N ALA A 379 14.52 -5.56 14.82
CA ALA A 379 14.77 -5.04 13.48
C ALA A 379 16.03 -4.17 13.49
N ARG A 380 17.15 -4.73 13.00
CA ARG A 380 18.48 -4.10 13.08
C ARG A 380 18.93 -3.45 11.78
N SER A 381 18.41 -3.92 10.65
CA SER A 381 18.67 -3.34 9.34
C SER A 381 17.43 -3.38 8.48
N ILE A 382 17.33 -2.43 7.56
CA ILE A 382 16.23 -2.35 6.61
C ILE A 382 16.75 -1.85 5.27
N VAL A 383 16.14 -2.34 4.19
CA VAL A 383 16.26 -1.72 2.87
C VAL A 383 14.87 -1.60 2.24
N TYR A 384 14.68 -0.56 1.44
CA TYR A 384 13.48 -0.37 0.63
C TYR A 384 13.83 -0.62 -0.84
N ASP A 385 13.05 -1.47 -1.50
CA ASP A 385 13.08 -1.66 -2.94
C ASP A 385 12.02 -0.76 -3.59
N PRO A 386 12.38 0.40 -4.17
CA PRO A 386 11.42 1.29 -4.82
C PRO A 386 10.89 0.74 -6.15
N VAL A 387 11.56 -0.26 -6.76
CA VAL A 387 11.09 -0.87 -8.02
C VAL A 387 9.96 -1.83 -7.74
N ARG A 388 10.06 -2.59 -6.64
CA ARG A 388 9.08 -3.60 -6.26
C ARG A 388 8.17 -3.15 -5.12
N ASP A 389 8.39 -1.99 -4.52
CA ASP A 389 7.59 -1.45 -3.43
C ASP A 389 7.51 -2.40 -2.21
N PHE A 390 8.67 -2.84 -1.75
CA PHE A 390 8.83 -3.71 -0.57
C PHE A 390 9.92 -3.20 0.35
N ALA A 391 9.71 -3.37 1.67
CA ALA A 391 10.79 -3.33 2.63
C ALA A 391 11.27 -4.74 2.97
N TYR A 392 12.57 -4.87 3.17
CA TYR A 392 13.22 -6.08 3.63
C TYR A 392 13.96 -5.79 4.93
N ILE A 393 13.55 -6.44 6.00
CA ILE A 393 14.01 -6.18 7.36
C ILE A 393 14.90 -7.32 7.80
N GLY A 394 16.18 -7.00 8.03
CA GLY A 394 17.15 -7.91 8.60
C GLY A 394 16.97 -7.98 10.11
N ARG A 395 16.77 -9.20 10.61
CA ARG A 395 16.56 -9.45 12.04
C ARG A 395 17.81 -9.94 12.75
N ASP A 396 17.77 -9.79 14.06
CA ASP A 396 18.77 -10.33 14.98
C ASP A 396 18.16 -11.44 15.85
N CYS A 397 18.96 -12.47 16.13
CA CYS A 397 18.67 -13.52 17.09
C CYS A 397 19.61 -13.33 18.30
N ALA A 398 19.04 -13.17 19.50
CA ALA A 398 19.90 -12.82 20.64
C ALA A 398 20.75 -14.01 21.15
N ASP A 399 21.83 -13.65 21.86
CA ASP A 399 22.86 -14.53 22.42
C ASP A 399 22.29 -15.76 23.19
N GLY A 400 22.50 -16.96 22.64
CA GLY A 400 22.25 -18.22 23.34
C GLY A 400 21.08 -19.06 22.84
N GLN A 401 20.49 -18.76 21.68
CA GLN A 401 19.64 -19.73 21.00
C GLN A 401 20.41 -21.04 20.75
N THR A 402 19.86 -22.17 21.19
CA THR A 402 20.35 -23.47 20.74
C THR A 402 19.84 -23.70 19.32
N GLN A 403 20.76 -24.04 18.42
CA GLN A 403 20.53 -24.34 17.00
C GLN A 403 19.18 -25.02 16.67
N PRO A 404 18.57 -24.69 15.50
CA PRO A 404 19.12 -23.82 14.45
C PRO A 404 18.93 -22.32 14.75
N TYR A 405 19.99 -21.52 14.56
CA TYR A 405 19.87 -20.06 14.54
C TYR A 405 18.96 -19.66 13.38
N THR A 406 18.09 -18.68 13.60
CA THR A 406 17.12 -18.24 12.58
C THR A 406 17.29 -16.76 12.29
N ASP A 407 18.48 -16.38 11.84
CA ASP A 407 18.62 -15.08 11.20
C ASP A 407 17.76 -15.05 9.94
N GLN A 408 16.85 -14.09 9.96
CA GLN A 408 15.76 -14.01 9.02
C GLN A 408 15.65 -12.63 8.42
N ILE A 409 15.33 -12.61 7.14
CA ILE A 409 15.01 -11.40 6.40
C ILE A 409 13.50 -11.42 6.15
N VAL A 410 12.78 -10.50 6.76
CA VAL A 410 11.32 -10.40 6.59
C VAL A 410 11.01 -9.48 5.43
N LYS A 411 10.20 -9.98 4.52
CA LYS A 411 9.61 -9.19 3.44
C LYS A 411 8.31 -8.56 3.90
N VAL A 412 8.20 -7.25 3.78
CA VAL A 412 7.04 -6.46 4.17
C VAL A 412 6.57 -5.61 3.00
N ALA A 413 5.33 -5.84 2.57
CA ALA A 413 4.61 -4.93 1.68
C ALA A 413 4.32 -3.64 2.43
N LEU A 414 4.77 -2.50 1.91
CA LEU A 414 4.54 -1.18 2.52
C LEU A 414 3.46 -0.43 1.76
N ASP A 415 2.25 -0.40 2.33
CA ASP A 415 1.08 0.26 1.72
C ASP A 415 0.93 -0.09 0.24
N ARG A 416 0.97 -1.39 -0.04
CA ARG A 416 0.78 -1.85 -1.40
C ARG A 416 -0.65 -1.56 -1.81
N GLU A 417 -0.76 -0.98 -3.00
CA GLU A 417 -2.03 -0.63 -3.61
C GLU A 417 -2.61 -1.88 -4.24
N GLU A 418 -3.11 -2.79 -3.40
CA GLU A 418 -3.98 -3.85 -3.90
C GLU A 418 -5.29 -3.20 -4.31
N MET A 419 -5.35 -2.74 -5.56
CA MET A 419 -6.60 -2.25 -6.13
C MET A 419 -7.50 -3.45 -6.34
N MET A 420 -8.52 -3.54 -5.50
CA MET A 420 -9.62 -4.48 -5.69
C MET A 420 -10.92 -3.69 -5.79
N VAL A 421 -11.61 -3.92 -6.89
CA VAL A 421 -13.03 -3.58 -7.02
C VAL A 421 -13.80 -4.89 -6.99
N ALA A 422 -14.62 -5.09 -5.97
CA ALA A 422 -15.35 -6.33 -5.73
C ALA A 422 -16.83 -6.05 -5.38
N LEU A 423 -17.69 -7.05 -5.65
CA LEU A 423 -19.03 -7.11 -5.08
C LEU A 423 -19.05 -8.09 -3.91
N THR A 424 -19.69 -7.76 -2.81
CA THR A 424 -19.74 -8.55 -1.58
C THR A 424 -21.19 -8.84 -1.13
N LYS A 425 -21.37 -9.43 0.07
CA LYS A 425 -22.67 -9.87 0.58
C LYS A 425 -23.23 -8.91 1.63
N ASP A 426 -24.55 -8.68 1.53
CA ASP A 426 -25.44 -7.94 2.44
C ASP A 426 -25.05 -7.79 3.92
N MET A 427 -25.01 -6.52 4.32
CA MET A 427 -25.47 -6.05 5.63
C MET A 427 -26.58 -5.01 5.40
N ALA A 428 -27.72 -5.19 6.07
CA ALA A 428 -28.98 -4.41 6.00
C ALA A 428 -28.98 -3.11 5.14
N ASN A 429 -29.88 -3.07 4.16
CA ASN A 429 -30.11 -1.96 3.22
C ASN A 429 -30.22 -0.60 3.93
N THR A 430 -29.60 0.42 3.33
CA THR A 430 -29.86 1.82 3.68
C THR A 430 -30.49 2.54 2.48
N ASN A 431 -31.38 3.49 2.74
CA ASN A 431 -31.85 4.39 1.69
C ASN A 431 -30.69 5.33 1.35
N ASN A 432 -29.98 5.03 0.27
CA ASN A 432 -28.86 5.83 -0.21
C ASN A 432 -29.38 7.21 -0.66
N THR A 433 -28.81 8.30 -0.16
CA THR A 433 -29.15 9.67 -0.61
C THR A 433 -28.24 10.14 -1.73
N ILE A 434 -27.10 9.49 -1.95
CA ILE A 434 -26.19 9.76 -3.05
C ILE A 434 -26.65 8.91 -4.25
N PRO A 435 -27.10 9.53 -5.35
CA PRO A 435 -27.43 8.77 -6.55
C PRO A 435 -26.19 8.06 -7.08
N TYR A 436 -26.32 6.78 -7.46
CA TYR A 436 -25.26 6.00 -8.10
C TYR A 436 -24.93 6.46 -9.54
N SER A 437 -25.27 7.69 -9.89
CA SER A 437 -25.01 8.35 -11.16
C SER A 437 -24.54 9.79 -10.96
N GLU A 438 -24.25 10.19 -9.72
CA GLU A 438 -23.74 11.51 -9.38
C GLU A 438 -22.21 11.52 -9.51
N SER A 439 -21.68 12.59 -10.10
CA SER A 439 -20.25 12.76 -10.30
C SER A 439 -19.55 13.27 -9.04
N PHE A 440 -18.29 12.88 -8.84
CA PHE A 440 -17.48 13.49 -7.77
C PHE A 440 -17.19 14.97 -8.00
N GLU A 441 -17.40 15.46 -9.23
CA GLU A 441 -17.30 16.89 -9.58
C GLU A 441 -18.27 17.80 -8.82
N SER A 442 -19.35 17.22 -8.26
CA SER A 442 -20.34 17.97 -7.47
C SER A 442 -19.87 18.26 -6.03
N TYR A 443 -18.82 17.59 -5.57
CA TYR A 443 -18.29 17.71 -4.21
C TYR A 443 -17.10 18.67 -4.17
N ILE A 444 -16.89 19.34 -3.04
CA ILE A 444 -15.69 20.17 -2.87
C ILE A 444 -14.46 19.29 -2.68
N ASN A 445 -13.28 19.73 -3.17
CA ASN A 445 -12.01 19.11 -2.84
C ASN A 445 -11.83 19.02 -1.31
N GLY A 446 -11.44 17.85 -0.80
CA GLY A 446 -11.37 17.50 0.61
C GLY A 446 -12.67 16.93 1.21
N PHE A 447 -13.77 16.83 0.44
CA PHE A 447 -15.01 16.25 0.95
C PHE A 447 -14.85 14.75 1.21
N SER A 448 -15.15 14.31 2.44
CA SER A 448 -15.17 12.87 2.77
C SER A 448 -16.53 12.28 2.42
N VAL A 449 -16.54 11.25 1.58
CA VAL A 449 -17.75 10.48 1.27
C VAL A 449 -17.98 9.34 2.26
N VAL A 450 -17.01 9.06 3.14
CA VAL A 450 -17.12 7.99 4.14
C VAL A 450 -18.20 8.31 5.16
N GLY A 451 -19.11 7.37 5.40
CA GLY A 451 -20.21 7.54 6.34
C GLY A 451 -21.36 8.40 5.80
N ALA A 452 -21.25 8.94 4.59
CA ALA A 452 -22.40 9.50 3.89
C ALA A 452 -23.38 8.37 3.55
N ASN A 453 -24.69 8.60 3.64
CA ASN A 453 -25.72 7.57 3.44
C ASN A 453 -25.42 6.71 2.20
N GLY A 454 -25.06 5.44 2.39
CA GLY A 454 -24.68 4.53 1.32
C GLY A 454 -23.22 4.08 1.37
N TRP A 455 -22.28 4.96 1.70
CA TRP A 455 -20.86 4.65 1.81
C TRP A 455 -20.45 4.33 3.26
N TYR A 456 -19.77 3.21 3.46
CA TYR A 456 -19.21 2.77 4.73
C TYR A 456 -17.69 2.63 4.63
N GLY A 457 -16.97 3.22 5.58
CA GLY A 457 -15.53 3.07 5.80
C GLY A 457 -15.26 3.34 7.28
N GLU A 458 -14.15 2.83 7.80
CA GLU A 458 -13.84 2.94 9.23
C GLU A 458 -13.30 4.33 9.62
N ASP A 459 -12.69 5.05 8.68
CA ASP A 459 -12.17 6.41 8.88
C ASP A 459 -12.51 7.31 7.68
N THR A 460 -12.85 8.57 7.97
CA THR A 460 -12.96 9.68 7.02
C THR A 460 -11.81 9.83 6.02
N GLN A 461 -10.60 9.38 6.38
CA GLN A 461 -9.43 9.39 5.49
C GLN A 461 -9.51 8.34 4.37
N MET A 462 -10.38 7.33 4.50
CA MET A 462 -10.43 6.22 3.53
C MET A 462 -11.10 6.60 2.21
N GLY A 463 -11.82 7.71 2.13
CA GLY A 463 -12.58 8.13 0.94
C GLY A 463 -12.75 9.63 0.88
N VAL A 464 -11.84 10.33 0.19
CA VAL A 464 -11.79 11.79 0.10
C VAL A 464 -11.81 12.23 -1.36
N VAL A 465 -12.69 13.15 -1.71
CA VAL A 465 -12.70 13.78 -3.04
C VAL A 465 -11.48 14.69 -3.14
N THR A 466 -10.62 14.44 -4.12
CA THR A 466 -9.38 15.18 -4.37
C THR A 466 -9.33 15.75 -5.78
N THR A 467 -8.56 16.81 -5.99
CA THR A 467 -8.29 17.31 -7.34
C THR A 467 -7.32 16.39 -8.07
N ASN A 468 -7.66 15.96 -9.28
CA ASN A 468 -6.77 15.20 -10.14
C ASN A 468 -6.89 15.64 -11.60
N ASN A 469 -5.76 15.66 -12.31
CA ASN A 469 -5.68 16.17 -13.67
C ASN A 469 -5.49 15.01 -14.66
N TYR A 470 -6.56 14.29 -14.97
CA TYR A 470 -6.55 13.24 -16.01
C TYR A 470 -7.37 13.62 -17.25
N ALA A 471 -7.93 14.84 -17.29
CA ALA A 471 -8.67 15.38 -18.44
C ALA A 471 -7.87 15.35 -19.76
N SER A 472 -6.54 15.20 -19.72
CA SER A 472 -5.68 15.16 -20.90
C SER A 472 -5.45 13.78 -21.52
N THR A 473 -5.85 12.68 -20.87
CA THR A 473 -5.49 11.30 -21.31
C THR A 473 -6.66 10.43 -21.76
N PHE A 474 -7.90 10.77 -21.42
CA PHE A 474 -9.07 9.97 -21.81
C PHE A 474 -9.85 10.62 -22.96
N ILE A 475 -10.02 9.88 -24.07
CA ILE A 475 -10.79 10.30 -25.25
C ILE A 475 -11.91 9.25 -25.46
N GLY A 476 -12.96 9.29 -24.65
CA GLY A 476 -14.07 8.34 -24.73
C GLY A 476 -15.43 9.00 -24.48
N ALA A 477 -16.51 8.42 -25.03
CA ALA A 477 -17.88 8.80 -24.72
C ALA A 477 -18.39 7.96 -23.53
N PHE A 478 -18.90 8.64 -22.49
CA PHE A 478 -19.15 8.17 -21.12
C PHE A 478 -17.88 7.94 -20.27
N PRO A 479 -17.86 8.37 -18.99
CA PRO A 479 -18.96 8.92 -18.17
C PRO A 479 -19.22 10.41 -18.49
N ILE A 480 -19.91 11.17 -17.62
CA ILE A 480 -20.58 12.44 -17.96
C ILE A 480 -19.71 13.33 -18.89
N PRO A 481 -20.19 13.74 -20.07
CA PRO A 481 -19.38 14.56 -20.97
C PRO A 481 -18.93 15.86 -20.27
N GLY A 482 -17.63 16.01 -20.05
CA GLY A 482 -17.08 17.21 -19.42
C GLY A 482 -15.58 17.07 -19.09
N PRO A 483 -14.90 18.18 -18.77
CA PRO A 483 -13.60 18.10 -18.11
C PRO A 483 -13.79 17.59 -16.69
N HIS A 484 -13.10 16.52 -16.34
CA HIS A 484 -13.08 16.00 -14.98
C HIS A 484 -11.82 16.52 -14.28
N GLN A 485 -12.00 17.10 -13.09
CA GLN A 485 -10.96 17.70 -12.26
C GLN A 485 -10.91 17.10 -10.87
N LEU A 486 -11.92 16.33 -10.46
CA LEU A 486 -12.07 15.75 -9.15
C LEU A 486 -12.21 14.22 -9.26
N VAL A 487 -11.68 13.53 -8.25
CA VAL A 487 -11.80 12.07 -8.12
C VAL A 487 -11.97 11.74 -6.65
N LEU A 488 -12.69 10.68 -6.31
CA LEU A 488 -12.65 10.05 -5.01
C LEU A 488 -11.34 9.26 -4.87
N GLN A 489 -10.44 9.74 -4.03
CA GLN A 489 -9.29 8.99 -3.55
C GLN A 489 -9.74 8.04 -2.44
N VAL A 490 -9.47 6.75 -2.63
CA VAL A 490 -9.75 5.68 -1.69
C VAL A 490 -8.43 5.23 -1.07
N ASP A 491 -8.32 5.26 0.26
CA ASP A 491 -7.12 4.91 1.04
C ASP A 491 -7.46 3.87 2.13
N GLY A 492 -8.00 2.73 1.71
CA GLY A 492 -8.54 1.70 2.62
C GLY A 492 -9.68 0.93 1.98
N ALA A 493 -10.63 0.47 2.79
CA ALA A 493 -11.84 -0.20 2.33
C ALA A 493 -13.05 0.75 2.48
N VAL A 494 -13.66 1.11 1.36
CA VAL A 494 -14.85 1.95 1.29
C VAL A 494 -15.93 1.21 0.49
N THR A 495 -17.09 1.02 1.09
CA THR A 495 -18.19 0.21 0.52
C THR A 495 -19.41 1.06 0.24
N ASN A 496 -19.89 1.09 -0.99
CA ASN A 496 -21.21 1.67 -1.32
C ASN A 496 -22.28 0.58 -1.29
N ARG A 497 -23.41 0.81 -0.64
CA ARG A 497 -24.53 -0.13 -0.58
C ARG A 497 -25.70 0.31 -1.45
N PHE A 498 -26.33 -0.67 -2.09
CA PHE A 498 -27.46 -0.50 -3.01
C PHE A 498 -28.66 -1.33 -2.56
N SER A 499 -29.85 -0.92 -2.98
CA SER A 499 -31.09 -1.69 -2.76
C SER A 499 -31.74 -2.03 -4.10
N PRO A 500 -31.16 -2.96 -4.88
CA PRO A 500 -31.63 -3.28 -6.23
C PRO A 500 -32.91 -4.14 -6.24
N ALA A 501 -33.52 -4.25 -7.43
CA ALA A 501 -34.48 -5.30 -7.73
C ALA A 501 -33.76 -6.64 -7.97
N THR A 502 -34.36 -7.75 -7.54
CA THR A 502 -33.81 -9.09 -7.77
C THR A 502 -33.83 -9.47 -9.26
N ASN A 503 -32.80 -10.19 -9.71
CA ASN A 503 -32.63 -10.70 -11.08
C ASN A 503 -32.53 -9.64 -12.19
N ALA A 504 -32.38 -8.35 -11.87
CA ALA A 504 -32.09 -7.34 -12.87
C ALA A 504 -30.63 -7.46 -13.32
N ASN A 505 -30.32 -7.37 -14.61
CA ASN A 505 -28.92 -7.18 -15.01
C ASN A 505 -28.41 -5.87 -14.42
N VAL A 506 -27.11 -5.75 -14.19
CA VAL A 506 -26.52 -4.52 -13.67
C VAL A 506 -25.31 -4.17 -14.51
N TRP A 507 -25.21 -2.89 -14.81
CA TRP A 507 -24.04 -2.31 -15.45
C TRP A 507 -23.34 -1.45 -14.43
N VAL A 508 -22.08 -1.78 -14.18
CA VAL A 508 -21.17 -0.99 -13.36
C VAL A 508 -20.15 -0.38 -14.31
N ASP A 509 -20.03 0.94 -14.32
CA ASP A 509 -19.07 1.64 -15.15
C ASP A 509 -18.25 2.56 -14.26
N VAL A 510 -16.93 2.36 -14.27
CA VAL A 510 -15.98 3.07 -13.41
C VAL A 510 -14.75 3.50 -14.19
N ILE A 511 -14.21 4.68 -13.88
CA ILE A 511 -12.85 5.06 -14.25
C ILE A 511 -11.96 4.83 -13.03
N VAL A 512 -10.90 4.05 -13.22
CA VAL A 512 -9.94 3.72 -12.17
C VAL A 512 -8.52 3.97 -12.66
N GLN A 513 -7.64 4.45 -11.78
CA GLN A 513 -6.21 4.55 -12.06
C GLN A 513 -5.51 3.24 -11.71
N ALA A 514 -5.39 2.34 -12.67
CA ALA A 514 -4.80 1.02 -12.47
C ALA A 514 -3.35 1.06 -11.96
N ARG A 515 -3.02 0.22 -10.99
CA ARG A 515 -1.64 -0.16 -10.65
C ARG A 515 -1.50 -1.67 -10.69
N TYR A 516 -0.30 -2.14 -11.01
CA TYR A 516 -0.03 -3.57 -11.08
C TYR A 516 -0.13 -4.19 -9.69
N TRP A 517 -0.80 -5.33 -9.63
CA TRP A 517 -0.56 -6.31 -8.58
C TRP A 517 0.87 -6.75 -8.71
N THR A 518 1.58 -6.83 -7.61
CA THR A 518 3.04 -7.02 -7.61
C THR A 518 3.45 -8.40 -7.06
N ASP A 519 2.48 -9.27 -6.83
CA ASP A 519 2.60 -10.68 -6.43
C ASP A 519 1.78 -11.57 -7.37
N PRO A 520 2.10 -12.87 -7.52
CA PRO A 520 1.18 -13.81 -8.16
C PRO A 520 -0.18 -13.77 -7.42
N LEU A 521 -1.27 -13.62 -8.16
CA LEU A 521 -2.64 -13.51 -7.63
C LEU A 521 -3.02 -14.75 -6.79
N MET A 522 -2.80 -14.64 -5.48
CA MET A 522 -3.13 -15.67 -4.48
C MET A 522 -4.36 -15.30 -3.63
N LEU A 523 -4.97 -14.13 -3.89
CA LEU A 523 -6.11 -13.66 -3.13
C LEU A 523 -7.32 -14.56 -3.38
N THR A 524 -7.74 -15.29 -2.34
CA THR A 524 -8.98 -16.08 -2.36
C THR A 524 -10.10 -15.23 -1.81
N LEU A 525 -11.09 -14.93 -2.64
CA LEU A 525 -12.26 -14.14 -2.23
C LEU A 525 -13.40 -15.06 -1.79
N SER A 526 -14.06 -14.68 -0.70
CA SER A 526 -15.27 -15.36 -0.22
C SER A 526 -16.47 -14.44 -0.40
N ASN A 527 -17.64 -15.01 -0.66
CA ASN A 527 -18.89 -14.26 -0.88
C ASN A 527 -18.79 -13.15 -1.94
N THR A 528 -17.90 -13.34 -2.91
CA THR A 528 -17.61 -12.37 -3.96
C THR A 528 -17.97 -12.99 -5.31
N PRO A 529 -19.10 -12.58 -5.94
CA PRO A 529 -19.50 -13.12 -7.23
C PRO A 529 -18.49 -12.85 -8.34
N PHE A 530 -17.91 -11.66 -8.34
CA PHE A 530 -16.81 -11.26 -9.20
C PHE A 530 -16.01 -10.11 -8.58
N ALA A 531 -14.76 -9.99 -9.04
CA ALA A 531 -13.84 -8.91 -8.70
C ALA A 531 -12.88 -8.66 -9.86
N LEU A 532 -12.24 -7.51 -9.85
CA LEU A 532 -11.29 -7.07 -10.88
C LEU A 532 -10.01 -6.59 -10.22
N CYS A 533 -8.87 -6.87 -10.85
CA CYS A 533 -7.56 -6.33 -10.49
C CYS A 533 -6.64 -6.26 -11.71
N VAL A 534 -5.54 -5.52 -11.67
CA VAL A 534 -4.52 -5.53 -12.74
C VAL A 534 -3.33 -6.37 -12.30
N THR A 535 -2.88 -7.32 -13.10
CA THR A 535 -1.81 -8.26 -12.76
C THR A 535 -0.41 -7.63 -12.84
N THR A 536 0.62 -8.36 -12.40
CA THR A 536 2.04 -8.03 -12.60
C THR A 536 2.41 -7.87 -14.08
N ASN A 537 1.65 -8.49 -14.98
CA ASN A 537 1.91 -8.46 -16.42
C ASN A 537 1.24 -7.26 -17.11
N GLY A 538 0.51 -6.42 -16.35
CA GLY A 538 -0.23 -5.30 -16.90
C GLY A 538 -1.53 -5.71 -17.61
N HIS A 539 -2.06 -6.91 -17.35
CA HIS A 539 -3.37 -7.32 -17.85
C HIS A 539 -4.43 -7.13 -16.75
N LEU A 540 -5.67 -6.87 -17.10
CA LEU A 540 -6.79 -6.99 -16.18
C LEU A 540 -7.01 -8.49 -15.88
N ALA A 541 -7.28 -8.84 -14.63
CA ALA A 541 -7.74 -10.16 -14.24
C ALA A 541 -9.09 -10.07 -13.55
N VAL A 542 -9.88 -11.12 -13.71
CA VAL A 542 -11.25 -11.20 -13.19
C VAL A 542 -11.38 -12.41 -12.27
N TRP A 543 -12.05 -12.24 -11.13
CA TRP A 543 -12.36 -13.33 -10.21
C TRP A 543 -13.66 -14.03 -10.62
N ASN A 544 -13.58 -15.32 -10.91
CA ASN A 544 -14.72 -16.08 -11.44
C ASN A 544 -14.69 -17.55 -11.01
N CYS A 545 -15.75 -18.29 -11.31
CA CYS A 545 -15.72 -19.75 -11.36
C CYS A 545 -14.95 -20.15 -12.63
N THR A 546 -13.77 -20.74 -12.50
CA THR A 546 -12.85 -21.01 -13.62
C THR A 546 -13.32 -22.18 -14.49
N ASN A 547 -13.95 -23.19 -13.86
CA ASN A 547 -14.35 -24.44 -14.49
C ASN A 547 -15.85 -24.78 -14.33
N PRO A 548 -16.81 -23.90 -14.70
CA PRO A 548 -18.23 -24.20 -14.57
C PRO A 548 -18.60 -25.44 -15.41
N PRO A 549 -19.44 -26.37 -14.89
CA PRO A 549 -20.19 -26.31 -13.64
C PRO A 549 -19.44 -26.85 -12.41
N ALA A 550 -18.19 -27.31 -12.54
CA ALA A 550 -17.40 -27.78 -11.41
C ALA A 550 -17.01 -26.60 -10.50
N THR A 551 -17.11 -26.81 -9.19
CA THR A 551 -16.73 -25.79 -8.20
C THR A 551 -15.24 -25.54 -8.24
N GLY A 552 -14.84 -24.29 -8.48
CA GLY A 552 -13.45 -23.86 -8.46
C GLY A 552 -13.38 -22.38 -8.77
N ASN A 553 -13.10 -21.56 -7.76
CA ASN A 553 -12.99 -20.12 -7.91
C ASN A 553 -11.52 -19.74 -8.12
N GLY A 554 -11.26 -18.74 -8.94
CA GLY A 554 -9.91 -18.28 -9.23
C GLY A 554 -9.89 -17.03 -10.08
N TRP A 555 -8.68 -16.49 -10.26
CA TRP A 555 -8.43 -15.37 -11.15
C TRP A 555 -8.19 -15.85 -12.58
N THR A 556 -8.86 -15.21 -13.54
CA THR A 556 -8.63 -15.38 -14.98
C THR A 556 -8.09 -14.07 -15.55
N GLU A 557 -6.88 -14.12 -16.12
CA GLU A 557 -6.25 -12.96 -16.77
C GLU A 557 -6.85 -12.70 -18.16
N LEU A 558 -7.14 -11.44 -18.48
CA LEU A 558 -7.69 -10.96 -19.73
C LEU A 558 -6.55 -10.60 -20.69
N LEU A 559 -6.16 -11.55 -21.54
CA LEU A 559 -4.94 -11.45 -22.36
C LEU A 559 -5.05 -10.43 -23.51
N ASP A 560 -6.22 -9.86 -23.73
CA ASP A 560 -6.49 -8.79 -24.70
C ASP A 560 -6.44 -7.39 -24.08
N THR A 561 -6.06 -7.28 -22.81
CA THR A 561 -5.90 -6.00 -22.10
C THR A 561 -4.44 -5.70 -21.88
N ILE A 562 -4.00 -4.48 -22.20
CA ILE A 562 -2.66 -3.97 -21.87
C ILE A 562 -2.85 -2.65 -21.15
N ILE A 563 -2.50 -2.64 -19.88
CA ILE A 563 -2.66 -1.54 -18.96
C ILE A 563 -1.27 -1.22 -18.43
N THR A 564 -0.88 0.05 -18.50
CA THR A 564 0.36 0.51 -17.88
C THR A 564 0.11 0.90 -16.42
N SER A 565 1.10 0.72 -15.54
CA SER A 565 0.95 1.12 -14.13
C SER A 565 0.74 2.63 -14.03
N ASN A 566 -0.18 3.07 -13.18
CA ASN A 566 -0.71 4.43 -13.04
C ASN A 566 -1.58 4.93 -14.19
N GLN A 567 -1.96 4.07 -15.14
CA GLN A 567 -2.84 4.46 -16.24
C GLN A 567 -4.30 4.52 -15.77
N PHE A 568 -4.97 5.62 -16.11
CA PHE A 568 -6.42 5.67 -16.04
C PHE A 568 -7.04 4.78 -17.10
N ILE A 569 -7.91 3.88 -16.67
CA ILE A 569 -8.69 3.01 -17.53
C ILE A 569 -10.17 3.10 -17.15
N ARG A 570 -11.02 2.97 -18.16
CA ARG A 570 -12.44 2.73 -17.94
C ARG A 570 -12.68 1.23 -17.88
N VAL A 571 -13.35 0.78 -16.83
CA VAL A 571 -13.77 -0.61 -16.68
C VAL A 571 -15.29 -0.64 -16.59
N THR A 572 -15.91 -1.32 -17.54
CA THR A 572 -17.35 -1.57 -17.52
C THR A 572 -17.58 -3.05 -17.23
N VAL A 573 -18.48 -3.37 -16.31
CA VAL A 573 -18.93 -4.73 -16.03
C VAL A 573 -20.42 -4.83 -16.27
N GLU A 574 -20.83 -5.79 -17.09
CA GLU A 574 -22.22 -6.23 -17.17
C GLU A 574 -22.38 -7.52 -16.37
N ALA A 575 -23.18 -7.49 -15.32
CA ALA A 575 -23.60 -8.66 -14.57
C ALA A 575 -25.02 -9.07 -14.98
N ALA A 576 -25.17 -10.23 -15.58
CA ALA A 576 -26.45 -10.81 -15.96
C ALA A 576 -26.93 -11.80 -14.90
N TYR A 577 -27.77 -11.35 -13.97
CA TYR A 577 -28.26 -12.13 -12.81
C TYR A 577 -29.30 -13.22 -13.17
N ASN A 578 -29.51 -13.48 -14.46
CA ASN A 578 -30.31 -14.62 -14.92
C ASN A 578 -29.52 -15.92 -14.75
N ARG A 579 -30.07 -16.86 -13.99
CA ARG A 579 -29.44 -18.15 -13.74
C ARG A 579 -29.59 -19.11 -14.91
N ASP A 580 -28.55 -19.87 -15.20
CA ASP A 580 -28.60 -21.03 -16.07
C ASP A 580 -29.23 -22.25 -15.37
N ALA A 581 -29.30 -23.37 -16.08
CA ALA A 581 -29.84 -24.62 -15.54
C ALA A 581 -29.03 -25.18 -14.35
N ASN A 582 -27.78 -24.75 -14.19
CA ASN A 582 -26.89 -25.16 -13.11
C ASN A 582 -26.87 -24.16 -11.94
N GLY A 583 -27.67 -23.09 -12.03
CA GLY A 583 -27.78 -22.06 -11.00
C GLY A 583 -26.70 -20.97 -11.07
N PHE A 584 -25.82 -20.98 -12.07
CA PHE A 584 -24.82 -19.92 -12.29
C PHE A 584 -25.43 -18.74 -13.01
N PHE A 585 -24.92 -17.56 -12.71
CA PHE A 585 -25.16 -16.36 -13.49
C PHE A 585 -23.81 -15.85 -14.01
N TYR A 586 -23.84 -14.94 -14.98
CA TYR A 586 -22.66 -14.61 -15.76
C TYR A 586 -22.40 -13.12 -15.79
N TYR A 587 -21.15 -12.75 -16.00
CA TYR A 587 -20.76 -11.36 -16.23
C TYR A 587 -19.72 -11.25 -17.35
N ARG A 588 -19.52 -10.04 -17.84
CA ARG A 588 -18.49 -9.72 -18.84
C ARG A 588 -17.94 -8.31 -18.63
N THR A 589 -16.75 -8.05 -19.16
CA THR A 589 -15.97 -6.85 -18.88
C THR A 589 -15.53 -6.14 -20.15
N TRP A 590 -15.53 -4.81 -20.12
CA TRP A 590 -14.93 -3.94 -21.14
C TRP A 590 -13.80 -3.13 -20.52
N VAL A 591 -12.76 -2.86 -21.31
CA VAL A 591 -11.66 -1.97 -20.96
C VAL A 591 -11.57 -0.87 -22.00
N ASN A 592 -11.69 0.39 -21.58
CA ASN A 592 -11.68 1.56 -22.45
C ASN A 592 -12.71 1.50 -23.59
N GLY A 593 -13.90 0.96 -23.29
CA GLY A 593 -15.00 0.80 -24.25
C GLY A 593 -14.89 -0.43 -25.15
N GLU A 594 -13.77 -1.16 -25.13
CA GLU A 594 -13.58 -2.38 -25.91
C GLU A 594 -13.94 -3.62 -25.08
N PRO A 595 -14.80 -4.53 -25.57
CA PRO A 595 -15.13 -5.75 -24.85
C PRO A 595 -13.92 -6.68 -24.74
N SER A 596 -13.64 -7.18 -23.54
CA SER A 596 -12.70 -8.30 -23.40
C SER A 596 -13.38 -9.60 -23.85
N THR A 597 -12.68 -10.33 -24.71
CA THR A 597 -13.12 -11.58 -25.34
C THR A 597 -12.12 -12.72 -25.14
N SER A 598 -10.92 -12.44 -24.61
CA SER A 598 -9.86 -13.41 -24.36
C SER A 598 -9.59 -13.58 -22.85
N PRO A 599 -9.68 -14.80 -22.29
CA PRO A 599 -9.93 -16.07 -22.95
C PRO A 599 -11.42 -16.37 -23.21
N ARG A 600 -12.36 -15.57 -22.71
CA ARG A 600 -13.81 -15.81 -22.83
C ARG A 600 -14.57 -14.49 -22.94
N THR A 601 -15.77 -14.53 -23.52
CA THR A 601 -16.68 -13.37 -23.56
C THR A 601 -17.56 -13.27 -22.31
N TRP A 602 -17.85 -14.39 -21.65
CA TRP A 602 -18.67 -14.45 -20.43
C TRP A 602 -17.99 -15.32 -19.38
N TYR A 603 -18.07 -14.87 -18.13
CA TYR A 603 -17.47 -15.49 -16.96
C TYR A 603 -18.57 -15.89 -15.99
N ALA A 604 -18.59 -17.15 -15.58
CA ALA A 604 -19.52 -17.62 -14.54
C ALA A 604 -19.08 -17.03 -13.20
N THR A 605 -20.02 -16.52 -12.41
CA THR A 605 -19.69 -15.96 -11.10
C THR A 605 -19.15 -17.00 -10.12
N ALA A 606 -18.25 -16.57 -9.25
CA ALA A 606 -17.60 -17.39 -8.23
C ALA A 606 -18.52 -17.68 -7.03
N ASP A 607 -19.50 -16.82 -6.77
CA ASP A 607 -20.56 -17.04 -5.78
C ASP A 607 -21.92 -16.93 -6.47
N THR A 608 -22.67 -18.03 -6.46
CA THR A 608 -24.01 -18.09 -7.05
C THR A 608 -25.09 -17.78 -6.02
N ASN A 609 -24.80 -17.55 -4.75
CA ASN A 609 -25.85 -17.32 -3.75
C ASN A 609 -26.50 -15.92 -3.84
N GLN A 610 -25.93 -15.01 -4.61
CA GLN A 610 -26.39 -13.63 -4.77
C GLN A 610 -27.05 -13.42 -6.13
N ASN A 611 -28.33 -13.10 -6.17
CA ASN A 611 -29.07 -12.83 -7.42
C ASN A 611 -29.42 -11.35 -7.61
N TYR A 612 -28.62 -10.47 -7.03
CA TYR A 612 -28.76 -9.02 -7.12
C TYR A 612 -27.43 -8.32 -6.81
N PHE A 613 -27.36 -7.03 -7.13
CA PHE A 613 -26.21 -6.15 -6.91
C PHE A 613 -26.35 -5.37 -5.59
N GLY A 614 -25.83 -5.93 -4.49
CA GLY A 614 -26.06 -5.38 -3.14
C GLY A 614 -25.08 -4.26 -2.74
N ASP A 615 -23.82 -4.36 -3.15
CA ASP A 615 -22.76 -3.45 -2.72
C ASP A 615 -21.60 -3.39 -3.72
N LEU A 616 -20.80 -2.33 -3.62
CA LEU A 616 -19.55 -2.14 -4.34
C LEU A 616 -18.47 -1.84 -3.30
N LEU A 617 -17.50 -2.74 -3.18
CA LEU A 617 -16.33 -2.56 -2.34
C LEU A 617 -15.16 -2.04 -3.17
N ALA A 618 -14.72 -0.83 -2.82
CA ALA A 618 -13.47 -0.23 -3.23
C ALA A 618 -12.43 -0.50 -2.14
N GLN A 619 -11.39 -1.28 -2.42
CA GLN A 619 -10.30 -1.53 -1.48
C GLN A 619 -8.93 -1.22 -2.09
N GLY A 620 -8.05 -0.60 -1.29
CA GLY A 620 -6.67 -0.31 -1.63
C GLY A 620 -6.37 1.18 -1.61
N HIS A 621 -5.39 1.60 -2.41
CA HIS A 621 -5.12 3.01 -2.71
C HIS A 621 -5.42 3.25 -4.19
N PHE A 622 -6.47 3.99 -4.50
CA PHE A 622 -6.80 4.32 -5.88
C PHE A 622 -7.71 5.52 -5.99
N VAL A 623 -7.84 6.05 -7.20
CA VAL A 623 -8.79 7.11 -7.50
C VAL A 623 -9.91 6.57 -8.39
N LEU A 624 -11.13 6.91 -8.00
CA LEU A 624 -12.39 6.64 -8.71
C LEU A 624 -12.99 8.00 -9.10
N ASP A 625 -13.54 8.16 -10.29
CA ASP A 625 -14.17 9.44 -10.71
C ASP A 625 -15.70 9.36 -10.76
N ASP A 626 -16.23 8.61 -11.71
CA ASP A 626 -17.67 8.46 -11.82
C ASP A 626 -18.00 7.01 -11.51
N LEU A 627 -18.98 6.82 -10.63
CA LEU A 627 -19.63 5.54 -10.43
C LEU A 627 -21.02 5.63 -11.05
N VAL A 628 -21.26 4.86 -12.11
CA VAL A 628 -22.58 4.73 -12.73
C VAL A 628 -23.08 3.31 -12.56
N VAL A 629 -24.19 3.15 -11.85
CA VAL A 629 -24.90 1.86 -11.71
C VAL A 629 -26.25 1.93 -12.40
N THR A 630 -26.35 1.60 -13.68
CA THR A 630 -27.67 1.60 -14.33
C THR A 630 -28.34 0.24 -14.21
N LEU A 631 -29.59 0.25 -13.72
CA LEU A 631 -30.51 -0.85 -14.00
C LEU A 631 -30.92 -0.74 -15.47
N PRO A 632 -30.86 -1.82 -16.25
CA PRO A 632 -31.33 -1.85 -17.62
C PRO A 632 -32.82 -1.49 -17.60
N SER A 633 -33.15 -0.39 -18.26
CA SER A 633 -34.54 0.03 -18.44
C SER A 633 -35.05 -0.45 -19.79
N VAL A 634 -36.30 -0.87 -19.83
CA VAL A 634 -37.04 -1.01 -21.08
C VAL A 634 -38.15 0.03 -21.09
N THR A 635 -38.21 0.81 -22.16
CA THR A 635 -39.19 1.89 -22.31
C THR A 635 -40.00 1.64 -23.56
N ILE A 636 -41.32 1.71 -23.46
CA ILE A 636 -42.19 1.79 -24.64
C ILE A 636 -42.12 3.25 -25.10
N THR A 637 -41.48 3.49 -26.24
CA THR A 637 -41.21 4.84 -26.76
C THR A 637 -42.33 5.34 -27.67
N HIS A 638 -43.11 4.43 -28.27
CA HIS A 638 -44.23 4.78 -29.13
C HIS A 638 -45.31 3.70 -29.07
N ILE A 639 -46.57 4.12 -29.17
CA ILE A 639 -47.75 3.26 -29.27
C ILE A 639 -48.62 3.80 -30.40
N ALA A 640 -48.85 3.00 -31.44
CA ALA A 640 -49.73 3.34 -32.54
C ALA A 640 -50.83 2.27 -32.73
N ARG A 641 -52.00 2.72 -33.19
CA ARG A 641 -53.01 1.82 -33.75
C ARG A 641 -52.80 1.73 -35.25
N GLU A 642 -52.69 0.51 -35.75
CA GLU A 642 -52.53 0.19 -37.16
C GLU A 642 -53.88 -0.10 -37.83
N ALA A 643 -53.86 -0.24 -39.16
CA ALA A 643 -55.01 -0.72 -39.92
C ALA A 643 -55.52 -2.07 -39.38
N ALA A 644 -56.84 -2.32 -39.49
CA ALA A 644 -57.53 -3.47 -38.90
C ALA A 644 -57.54 -3.52 -37.35
N GLY A 645 -57.11 -2.45 -36.67
CA GLY A 645 -57.25 -2.32 -35.22
C GLY A 645 -56.11 -2.94 -34.40
N ASN A 646 -55.04 -3.40 -35.05
CA ASN A 646 -53.81 -3.88 -34.39
C ASN A 646 -53.13 -2.74 -33.61
N VAL A 647 -52.31 -3.07 -32.61
CA VAL A 647 -51.50 -2.09 -31.88
C VAL A 647 -50.02 -2.38 -32.08
N GLU A 648 -49.28 -1.39 -32.58
CA GLU A 648 -47.83 -1.40 -32.66
C GLU A 648 -47.23 -0.72 -31.42
N LEU A 649 -46.26 -1.39 -30.81
CA LEU A 649 -45.39 -0.85 -29.77
C LEU A 649 -43.99 -0.73 -30.35
N GLN A 650 -43.42 0.48 -30.32
CA GLN A 650 -41.98 0.65 -30.48
C GLN A 650 -41.39 0.81 -29.10
N CYS A 651 -40.31 0.08 -28.88
CA CYS A 651 -39.65 -0.01 -27.61
C CYS A 651 -38.18 0.30 -27.78
N ARG A 652 -37.59 0.84 -26.73
CA ARG A 652 -36.14 0.94 -26.58
C ARG A 652 -35.73 0.19 -25.33
N GLY A 653 -34.80 -0.74 -25.51
CA GLY A 653 -34.19 -1.51 -24.44
C GLY A 653 -32.70 -1.63 -24.68
N MET A 654 -32.09 -2.61 -24.02
CA MET A 654 -30.67 -2.91 -24.17
C MET A 654 -30.37 -3.59 -25.52
N PRO A 655 -29.39 -3.10 -26.31
CA PRO A 655 -29.01 -3.71 -27.58
C PRO A 655 -28.74 -5.22 -27.51
N GLY A 656 -29.24 -5.97 -28.49
CA GLY A 656 -28.97 -7.41 -28.63
C GLY A 656 -29.63 -8.32 -27.57
N MET A 657 -30.37 -7.76 -26.61
CA MET A 657 -31.00 -8.50 -25.51
C MET A 657 -32.44 -8.89 -25.83
N PRO A 658 -32.96 -10.01 -25.28
CA PRO A 658 -34.38 -10.34 -25.35
C PRO A 658 -35.19 -9.49 -24.37
N HIS A 659 -36.37 -9.05 -24.80
CA HIS A 659 -37.36 -8.30 -24.03
C HIS A 659 -38.71 -9.01 -24.05
N ARG A 660 -39.56 -8.71 -23.07
CA ARG A 660 -40.92 -9.26 -22.96
C ARG A 660 -41.94 -8.14 -23.06
N VAL A 661 -42.99 -8.33 -23.85
CA VAL A 661 -44.21 -7.53 -23.78
C VAL A 661 -45.26 -8.31 -23.02
N TRP A 662 -45.86 -7.67 -22.04
CA TRP A 662 -47.01 -8.18 -21.32
C TRP A 662 -48.24 -7.34 -21.65
N SER A 663 -49.40 -7.99 -21.71
CA SER A 663 -50.67 -7.29 -21.82
C SER A 663 -51.66 -7.70 -20.74
N THR A 664 -52.59 -6.81 -20.40
CA THR A 664 -53.77 -7.11 -19.59
C THR A 664 -54.97 -6.32 -20.09
N THR A 665 -56.19 -6.78 -19.81
CA THR A 665 -57.43 -6.05 -20.11
C THR A 665 -57.86 -5.15 -18.94
N ASN A 666 -57.28 -5.34 -17.75
CA ASN A 666 -57.56 -4.54 -16.54
C ASN A 666 -56.27 -4.34 -15.73
N PRO A 667 -55.76 -3.10 -15.57
CA PRO A 667 -54.51 -2.83 -14.86
C PRO A 667 -54.71 -2.71 -13.34
N SER A 668 -55.95 -2.82 -12.85
CA SER A 668 -56.27 -2.71 -11.42
C SER A 668 -55.70 -3.90 -10.65
N ALA A 669 -55.05 -3.65 -9.51
CA ALA A 669 -54.43 -4.69 -8.71
C ALA A 669 -55.49 -5.61 -8.05
N PRO A 670 -55.29 -6.95 -8.04
CA PRO A 670 -54.19 -7.67 -8.69
C PRO A 670 -54.42 -7.82 -10.21
N ALA A 671 -53.51 -7.27 -11.00
CA ALA A 671 -53.60 -7.31 -12.46
C ALA A 671 -53.03 -8.63 -13.01
N SER A 672 -53.84 -9.34 -13.80
CA SER A 672 -53.41 -10.56 -14.50
C SER A 672 -52.70 -10.19 -15.80
N TRP A 673 -51.37 -10.10 -15.75
CA TRP A 673 -50.52 -9.81 -16.91
C TRP A 673 -50.19 -11.09 -17.68
N GLN A 674 -50.45 -11.09 -18.98
CA GLN A 674 -50.16 -12.21 -19.89
C GLN A 674 -48.99 -11.84 -20.81
N LEU A 675 -48.02 -12.74 -20.95
CA LEU A 675 -46.91 -12.57 -21.89
C LEU A 675 -47.45 -12.67 -23.33
N VAL A 676 -47.25 -11.62 -24.14
CA VAL A 676 -47.71 -11.58 -25.54
C VAL A 676 -46.58 -11.60 -26.56
N SER A 677 -45.35 -11.29 -26.17
CA SER A 677 -44.18 -11.39 -27.06
C SER A 677 -42.86 -11.53 -26.31
N ARG A 678 -41.89 -12.17 -26.99
CA ARG A 678 -40.46 -12.14 -26.68
C ARG A 678 -39.72 -11.66 -27.92
N ASN A 679 -39.15 -10.46 -27.89
CA ASN A 679 -38.45 -9.88 -29.04
C ASN A 679 -37.00 -9.56 -28.65
N GLN A 680 -36.06 -9.71 -29.59
CA GLN A 680 -34.68 -9.31 -29.38
C GLN A 680 -34.49 -7.88 -29.90
N ALA A 681 -33.89 -7.02 -29.08
CA ALA A 681 -33.52 -5.67 -29.50
C ALA A 681 -32.41 -5.70 -30.56
N ALA A 682 -32.50 -4.79 -31.53
CA ALA A 682 -31.45 -4.54 -32.50
C ALA A 682 -30.18 -3.97 -31.83
N GLY A 683 -29.11 -3.79 -32.61
CA GLY A 683 -27.82 -3.29 -32.13
C GLY A 683 -27.85 -1.86 -31.55
N ASP A 684 -28.91 -1.10 -31.80
CA ASP A 684 -29.16 0.23 -31.22
C ASP A 684 -30.14 0.21 -30.04
N GLY A 685 -30.58 -0.98 -29.62
CA GLY A 685 -31.54 -1.18 -28.54
C GLY A 685 -33.00 -1.04 -28.96
N SER A 686 -33.28 -0.68 -30.23
CA SER A 686 -34.65 -0.57 -30.73
C SER A 686 -35.26 -1.94 -30.99
N TRP A 687 -36.56 -2.06 -30.75
CA TRP A 687 -37.36 -3.18 -31.24
C TRP A 687 -38.82 -2.79 -31.32
N GLN A 688 -39.56 -3.58 -32.07
CA GLN A 688 -40.97 -3.36 -32.32
C GLN A 688 -41.75 -4.63 -32.04
N PHE A 689 -42.96 -4.48 -31.52
CA PHE A 689 -43.94 -5.56 -31.39
C PHE A 689 -45.29 -5.08 -31.90
N THR A 690 -45.95 -5.88 -32.74
CA THR A 690 -47.31 -5.63 -33.19
C THR A 690 -48.26 -6.66 -32.62
N ASP A 691 -49.21 -6.20 -31.82
CA ASP A 691 -50.28 -7.00 -31.26
C ASP A 691 -51.47 -7.07 -32.22
N THR A 692 -51.64 -8.23 -32.84
CA THR A 692 -52.70 -8.49 -33.81
C THR A 692 -54.01 -8.96 -33.19
N ASN A 693 -54.05 -9.16 -31.87
CA ASN A 693 -55.22 -9.70 -31.17
C ASN A 693 -56.08 -8.61 -30.50
N THR A 694 -55.74 -7.33 -30.68
CA THR A 694 -56.40 -6.19 -30.01
C THR A 694 -57.85 -6.01 -30.42
N GLY A 695 -58.24 -6.42 -31.63
CA GLY A 695 -59.64 -6.35 -32.10
C GLY A 695 -60.63 -7.15 -31.25
N PHE A 696 -60.16 -8.13 -30.47
CA PHE A 696 -60.99 -8.94 -29.58
C PHE A 696 -61.18 -8.35 -28.18
N PHE A 697 -60.49 -7.24 -27.85
CA PHE A 697 -60.50 -6.66 -26.52
C PHE A 697 -60.93 -5.18 -26.57
N PRO A 698 -61.96 -4.76 -25.80
CA PRO A 698 -62.39 -3.37 -25.78
C PRO A 698 -61.33 -2.42 -25.21
N SER A 699 -60.46 -2.93 -24.33
CA SER A 699 -59.32 -2.22 -23.76
C SER A 699 -58.15 -3.17 -23.54
N ARG A 700 -56.92 -2.68 -23.79
CA ARG A 700 -55.69 -3.43 -23.56
C ARG A 700 -54.61 -2.49 -23.03
N PHE A 701 -53.87 -2.96 -22.04
CA PHE A 701 -52.78 -2.25 -21.38
C PHE A 701 -51.51 -3.04 -21.58
N TYR A 702 -50.39 -2.34 -21.78
CA TYR A 702 -49.10 -2.96 -22.07
C TYR A 702 -48.07 -2.55 -21.03
N ARG A 703 -47.14 -3.46 -20.75
CA ARG A 703 -45.86 -3.14 -20.11
C ARG A 703 -44.77 -3.94 -20.79
N ALA A 704 -43.59 -3.34 -20.89
CA ALA A 704 -42.40 -4.05 -21.28
C ALA A 704 -41.62 -4.46 -20.02
N SER A 705 -40.95 -5.61 -20.07
CA SER A 705 -39.99 -6.00 -19.05
C SER A 705 -38.76 -6.61 -19.70
N LEU A 706 -37.68 -6.67 -18.94
CA LEU A 706 -36.57 -7.57 -19.24
C LEU A 706 -36.98 -9.02 -18.87
N PRO A 707 -36.17 -10.02 -19.28
CA PRO A 707 -36.35 -11.39 -18.85
C PRO A 707 -36.31 -11.53 -17.31
#